data_AF-A0A8D8T7M1-F1
#
_entry.id   AF-A0A8D8T7M1-F1
#
_cell.length_a   1.000
_cell.length_b   1.000
_cell.length_c   1.000
_cell.angle_alpha   90.00
_cell.angle_beta   90.00
_cell.angle_gamma   90.00
#
_symmetry.space_group_name_H-M   'P 1'
#
loop_
_entity.id
_entity.type
_entity.pdbx_description
1 polymer ?
#
loop_
_entity_poly.entity_id
_entity_poly.type
_entity_poly.pdbx_seq_one_letter_code
_entity_poly.pdbx_strand_id
1 'polypeptide(L)'
;MAETDPLIAAFLSIGLNEKKAKETAKNDALSKYLKQVIDEASKIDKSSLQECGSLLYHLASKVKAQSSIHLPLLVKYIMCKKLDSTLRLDTALEYTLSHVNKVNEKELETACGVGIVVTSEDIEETVSKVLDKHKTELLDKRYRYNIGLLMQEVRTQLKWADGKNIKSEVDVQVLNLLGPKTETDLAPVPKVKVTEKKPKVEKPKAKSNETAEENGFEFVEDNINVSDVMKKLPFHKPGENFKSDGYVLTDNTHKLMKEHVKYTGGKVRTRFPPEPNGILHIGHAKAININFGYAAAHDGICFLRYDDTNPEKEEEKFFTGIKDMVEWLGYKPYQITHSSDYFDQLYEWAVKLITKGLAYVCHQKSEEIKGFNPPPSPWRERPVEENLKLFEAMKNGLINEGDATLRMKITLEEGKQDPVAYRIKFLPHHRTADKWCIYPTYDYTHCLCDSIEHITHSLCTKEFQSRRSSYYWLCNALDIYCPVQWEYGRLNVNYTVVSKRKIAKLIEENIVSDWDDPRLFTLTALKRRGFPAEAINKFCARMGVTGAQAVVSPDMLEAVVREVLNETAPRVMVVIEPLPLNIVNFDQLNTENKFSVPDFPNDANKGSHEIHFDRTIYIERSDFKTTLEKGYRRLAPGQGVGLRYAGLVLEVDKVNTNSTGAVTSVDVKATPVDADNKPKAFIHWVARPISIEVRMYKRLFQHKNPEDANEVPNGFLSDINPDSLNVNIGYVDSSFSSVKPYDRFQFERVGFFTVDKDSKTSSKPVVNLTVSLKEDSGKS
;
A
#
# COMPACT_ATOMS: atom_id res chain seq x y z
N MET A 1 -17.61 -38.53 39.79
CA MET A 1 -17.83 -37.53 38.73
C MET A 1 -19.20 -37.82 38.15
N ALA A 2 -20.19 -36.95 38.33
CA ALA A 2 -21.53 -37.18 37.81
C ALA A 2 -21.46 -37.25 36.27
N GLU A 3 -21.96 -38.34 35.69
CA GLU A 3 -22.12 -38.48 34.24
C GLU A 3 -22.91 -37.26 33.74
N THR A 4 -22.27 -36.46 32.90
CA THR A 4 -22.93 -35.33 32.25
C THR A 4 -23.95 -35.92 31.27
N ASP A 5 -25.23 -35.55 31.43
CA ASP A 5 -26.30 -35.99 30.52
C ASP A 5 -25.83 -35.88 29.05
N PRO A 6 -25.89 -36.97 28.26
CA PRO A 6 -25.43 -36.98 26.87
C PRO A 6 -26.03 -35.85 26.02
N LEU A 7 -27.25 -35.40 26.34
CA LEU A 7 -27.92 -34.30 25.66
C LEU A 7 -27.25 -32.94 25.97
N ILE A 8 -26.88 -32.73 27.23
CA ILE A 8 -26.18 -31.51 27.67
C ILE A 8 -24.78 -31.48 27.07
N ALA A 9 -24.08 -32.62 27.02
CA ALA A 9 -22.77 -32.74 26.39
C ALA A 9 -22.82 -32.37 24.88
N ALA A 10 -23.85 -32.83 24.16
CA ALA A 10 -24.05 -32.45 22.76
C ALA A 10 -24.26 -30.92 22.60
N PHE A 11 -25.04 -30.29 23.47
CA PHE A 11 -25.29 -28.84 23.41
C PHE A 11 -24.06 -28.00 23.74
N LEU A 12 -23.22 -28.45 24.67
CA LEU A 12 -21.93 -27.82 24.96
C LEU A 12 -20.97 -27.92 23.75
N SER A 13 -21.05 -28.99 22.95
CA SER A 13 -20.17 -29.21 21.79
C SER A 13 -20.29 -28.14 20.70
N ILE A 14 -21.45 -27.46 20.61
CA ILE A 14 -21.69 -26.33 19.69
C ILE A 14 -21.47 -24.96 20.36
N GLY A 15 -20.81 -24.90 21.52
CA GLY A 15 -20.44 -23.64 22.18
C GLY A 15 -21.55 -22.98 22.99
N LEU A 16 -22.64 -23.69 23.33
CA LEU A 16 -23.60 -23.17 24.32
C LEU A 16 -22.98 -23.18 25.72
N ASN A 17 -23.26 -22.15 26.52
CA ASN A 17 -22.87 -22.17 27.92
C ASN A 17 -23.74 -23.16 28.73
N GLU A 18 -23.24 -23.61 29.87
CA GLU A 18 -23.88 -24.66 30.69
C GLU A 18 -25.30 -24.31 31.12
N LYS A 19 -25.55 -23.02 31.43
CA LYS A 19 -26.88 -22.53 31.79
C LYS A 19 -27.87 -22.68 30.63
N LYS A 20 -27.49 -22.20 29.44
CA LYS A 20 -28.33 -22.25 28.23
C LYS A 20 -28.51 -23.66 27.70
N ALA A 21 -27.51 -24.54 27.87
CA ALA A 21 -27.63 -25.96 27.55
C ALA A 21 -28.68 -26.65 28.44
N LYS A 22 -28.65 -26.41 29.76
CA LYS A 22 -29.66 -26.92 30.70
C LYS A 22 -31.06 -26.37 30.45
N GLU A 23 -31.18 -25.09 30.09
CA GLU A 23 -32.46 -24.49 29.72
C GLU A 23 -33.01 -25.06 28.42
N THR A 24 -32.15 -25.26 27.42
CA THR A 24 -32.54 -25.83 26.12
C THR A 24 -32.98 -27.29 26.27
N ALA A 25 -32.27 -28.08 27.10
CA ALA A 25 -32.59 -29.48 27.40
C ALA A 25 -33.99 -29.68 28.01
N LYS A 26 -34.58 -28.65 28.63
CA LYS A 26 -35.95 -28.70 29.17
C LYS A 26 -37.03 -28.48 28.10
N ASN A 27 -36.65 -28.04 26.90
CA ASN A 27 -37.57 -27.88 25.78
C ASN A 27 -37.46 -29.09 24.86
N ASP A 28 -38.39 -30.03 24.98
CA ASP A 28 -38.36 -31.31 24.26
C ASP A 28 -38.34 -31.14 22.73
N ALA A 29 -39.12 -30.19 22.21
CA ALA A 29 -39.22 -29.95 20.77
C ALA A 29 -37.91 -29.37 20.22
N LEU A 30 -37.37 -28.34 20.86
CA LEU A 30 -36.10 -27.74 20.47
C LEU A 30 -34.94 -28.72 20.64
N SER A 31 -34.93 -29.48 21.74
CA SER A 31 -33.88 -30.46 22.02
C SER A 31 -33.82 -31.56 20.97
N LYS A 32 -34.98 -32.02 20.48
CA LYS A 32 -35.06 -33.02 19.41
C LYS A 32 -34.45 -32.52 18.11
N TYR A 33 -34.83 -31.33 17.66
CA TYR A 33 -34.28 -30.74 16.43
C TYR A 33 -32.81 -30.38 16.57
N LEU A 34 -32.42 -29.82 17.72
CA LEU A 34 -31.03 -29.42 17.96
C LEU A 34 -30.11 -30.64 17.98
N LYS A 35 -30.54 -31.74 18.60
CA LYS A 35 -29.81 -33.00 18.56
C LYS A 35 -29.66 -33.52 17.12
N GLN A 36 -30.75 -33.52 16.34
CA GLN A 36 -30.72 -33.92 14.94
C GLN A 36 -29.76 -33.05 14.09
N VAL A 37 -29.79 -31.73 14.31
CA VAL A 37 -28.88 -30.77 13.65
C VAL A 37 -27.42 -31.05 14.01
N ILE A 38 -27.12 -31.28 15.29
CA ILE A 38 -25.76 -31.59 15.77
C ILE A 38 -25.27 -32.92 15.22
N ASP A 39 -26.13 -33.94 15.19
CA ASP A 39 -25.79 -35.25 14.66
C ASP A 39 -25.47 -35.17 13.14
N GLU A 40 -26.27 -34.44 12.36
CA GLU A 40 -25.98 -34.21 10.94
C GLU A 40 -24.71 -33.37 10.73
N ALA A 41 -24.48 -32.33 11.53
CA ALA A 41 -23.28 -31.50 11.43
C ALA A 41 -22.01 -32.30 11.79
N SER A 42 -22.12 -33.18 12.79
CA SER A 42 -21.04 -34.07 13.24
C SER A 42 -20.64 -35.13 12.21
N LYS A 43 -21.52 -35.47 11.25
CA LYS A 43 -21.18 -36.35 10.12
C LYS A 43 -20.30 -35.66 9.07
N ILE A 44 -20.35 -34.33 9.00
CA ILE A 44 -19.62 -33.53 8.02
C ILE A 44 -18.25 -33.17 8.57
N ASP A 45 -18.22 -32.46 9.70
CA ASP A 45 -16.97 -32.06 10.36
C ASP A 45 -17.22 -31.75 11.85
N LYS A 46 -16.65 -32.57 12.74
CA LYS A 46 -16.76 -32.38 14.19
C LYS A 46 -15.92 -31.21 14.72
N SER A 47 -14.86 -30.83 14.03
CA SER A 47 -13.92 -29.79 14.51
C SER A 47 -14.51 -28.37 14.39
N SER A 48 -15.35 -28.14 13.38
CA SER A 48 -15.98 -26.83 13.09
C SER A 48 -17.32 -26.58 13.81
N LEU A 49 -17.77 -27.49 14.69
CA LEU A 49 -19.08 -27.40 15.37
C LEU A 49 -19.22 -26.15 16.25
N GLN A 50 -18.14 -25.74 16.93
CA GLN A 50 -18.17 -24.54 17.78
C GLN A 50 -18.26 -23.25 16.96
N GLU A 51 -17.60 -23.19 15.79
CA GLU A 51 -17.64 -22.02 14.90
C GLU A 51 -19.06 -21.78 14.37
N CYS A 52 -19.75 -22.85 13.98
CA CYS A 52 -21.09 -22.78 13.39
C CYS A 52 -22.23 -22.84 14.42
N GLY A 53 -21.91 -23.01 15.70
CA GLY A 53 -22.88 -23.42 16.72
C GLY A 53 -24.05 -22.45 16.93
N SER A 54 -23.82 -21.14 16.77
CA SER A 54 -24.88 -20.14 16.87
C SER A 54 -25.93 -20.28 15.75
N LEU A 55 -25.49 -20.59 14.52
CA LEU A 55 -26.36 -20.80 13.36
C LEU A 55 -27.05 -22.16 13.41
N LEU A 56 -26.37 -23.20 13.88
CA LEU A 56 -26.96 -24.53 14.12
C LEU A 56 -28.07 -24.46 15.17
N TYR A 57 -27.84 -23.72 16.26
CA TYR A 57 -28.87 -23.44 17.27
C TYR A 57 -30.06 -22.66 16.69
N HIS A 58 -29.78 -21.62 15.89
CA HIS A 58 -30.80 -20.81 15.25
C HIS A 58 -31.67 -21.64 14.28
N LEU A 59 -31.04 -22.50 13.47
CA LEU A 59 -31.73 -23.46 12.59
C LEU A 59 -32.69 -24.35 13.39
N ALA A 60 -32.20 -24.99 14.45
CA ALA A 60 -33.00 -25.86 15.30
C ALA A 60 -34.18 -25.13 15.97
N SER A 61 -34.00 -23.85 16.31
CA SER A 61 -35.03 -23.04 16.95
C SER A 61 -36.14 -22.55 16.02
N LYS A 62 -35.88 -22.48 14.71
CA LYS A 62 -36.80 -21.90 13.73
C LYS A 62 -37.33 -22.88 12.69
N VAL A 63 -36.74 -24.07 12.56
CA VAL A 63 -37.20 -25.07 11.60
C VAL A 63 -38.64 -25.49 11.92
N LYS A 64 -39.50 -25.51 10.90
CA LYS A 64 -40.89 -25.98 11.04
C LYS A 64 -40.95 -27.45 10.63
N ALA A 65 -41.88 -28.20 11.22
CA ALA A 65 -42.05 -29.62 10.91
C ALA A 65 -42.23 -29.90 9.41
N GLN A 66 -42.92 -29.00 8.70
CA GLN A 66 -43.16 -29.08 7.26
C GLN A 66 -41.88 -29.02 6.41
N SER A 67 -40.84 -28.28 6.84
CA SER A 67 -39.57 -28.14 6.11
C SER A 67 -38.44 -29.00 6.68
N SER A 68 -38.73 -29.85 7.67
CA SER A 68 -37.74 -30.70 8.35
C SER A 68 -37.04 -31.71 7.42
N ILE A 69 -37.66 -32.06 6.28
CA ILE A 69 -37.05 -32.92 5.26
C ILE A 69 -35.77 -32.31 4.65
N HIS A 70 -35.64 -30.98 4.65
CA HIS A 70 -34.49 -30.25 4.09
C HIS A 70 -33.40 -29.96 5.12
N LEU A 71 -33.55 -30.44 6.35
CA LEU A 71 -32.62 -30.18 7.45
C LEU A 71 -31.17 -30.60 7.12
N PRO A 72 -30.89 -31.79 6.52
CA PRO A 72 -29.52 -32.17 6.18
C PRO A 72 -28.86 -31.21 5.17
N LEU A 73 -29.64 -30.68 4.22
CA LEU A 73 -29.15 -29.72 3.22
C LEU A 73 -28.75 -28.39 3.88
N LEU A 74 -29.61 -27.84 4.75
CA LEU A 74 -29.32 -26.59 5.46
C LEU A 74 -28.12 -26.74 6.40
N VAL A 75 -27.99 -27.88 7.09
CA VAL A 75 -26.82 -28.18 7.93
C VAL A 75 -25.54 -28.23 7.10
N LYS A 76 -25.56 -28.89 5.94
CA LYS A 76 -24.41 -28.89 5.01
C LYS A 76 -24.01 -27.48 4.58
N TYR A 77 -24.98 -26.62 4.28
CA TYR A 77 -24.71 -25.26 3.82
C TYR A 77 -24.15 -24.36 4.93
N ILE A 78 -24.56 -24.55 6.19
CA ILE A 78 -23.96 -23.89 7.35
C ILE A 78 -22.51 -24.37 7.54
N MET A 79 -22.29 -25.70 7.54
CA MET A 79 -20.95 -26.28 7.75
C MET A 79 -19.96 -25.93 6.64
N CYS A 80 -20.42 -25.80 5.39
CA CYS A 80 -19.60 -25.32 4.27
C CYS A 80 -19.49 -23.79 4.19
N LYS A 81 -19.94 -23.04 5.21
CA LYS A 81 -19.92 -21.56 5.27
C LYS A 81 -20.65 -20.86 4.10
N LYS A 82 -21.61 -21.54 3.46
CA LYS A 82 -22.50 -20.94 2.44
C LYS A 82 -23.63 -20.13 3.09
N LEU A 83 -24.15 -20.61 4.22
CA LEU A 83 -25.10 -19.89 5.09
C LEU A 83 -24.37 -19.46 6.36
N ASP A 84 -23.64 -18.35 6.27
CA ASP A 84 -22.74 -17.82 7.29
C ASP A 84 -23.37 -16.71 8.17
N SER A 85 -24.62 -16.33 7.91
CA SER A 85 -25.35 -15.32 8.69
C SER A 85 -26.79 -15.74 8.97
N THR A 86 -27.36 -15.17 10.05
CA THR A 86 -28.75 -15.43 10.44
C THR A 86 -29.75 -15.00 9.37
N LEU A 87 -29.45 -13.93 8.62
CA LEU A 87 -30.30 -13.45 7.54
C LEU A 87 -30.34 -14.43 6.36
N ARG A 88 -29.18 -14.97 5.96
CA ARG A 88 -29.11 -16.01 4.92
C ARG A 88 -29.84 -17.27 5.35
N LEU A 89 -29.66 -17.67 6.61
CA LEU A 89 -30.34 -18.83 7.18
C LEU A 89 -31.86 -18.63 7.27
N ASP A 90 -32.32 -17.46 7.71
CA ASP A 90 -33.75 -17.12 7.75
C ASP A 90 -34.36 -17.12 6.34
N THR A 91 -33.65 -16.58 5.35
CA THR A 91 -34.09 -16.62 3.94
C THR A 91 -34.14 -18.06 3.41
N ALA A 92 -33.16 -18.90 3.77
CA ALA A 92 -33.16 -20.32 3.42
C ALA A 92 -34.32 -21.08 4.07
N LEU A 93 -34.66 -20.76 5.31
CA LEU A 93 -35.81 -21.32 6.02
C LEU A 93 -37.13 -20.93 5.35
N GLU A 94 -37.28 -19.68 4.90
CA GLU A 94 -38.44 -19.23 4.14
C GLU A 94 -38.54 -19.91 2.76
N TYR A 95 -37.41 -20.07 2.07
CA TYR A 95 -37.34 -20.76 0.78
C TYR A 95 -37.74 -22.23 0.91
N THR A 96 -37.16 -22.95 1.87
CA THR A 96 -37.47 -24.37 2.11
C THR A 96 -38.90 -24.59 2.60
N LEU A 97 -39.49 -23.60 3.30
CA LEU A 97 -40.89 -23.63 3.70
C LEU A 97 -41.84 -23.41 2.51
N SER A 98 -41.47 -22.61 1.52
CA SER A 98 -42.26 -22.40 0.30
C SER A 98 -42.09 -23.54 -0.73
N HIS A 99 -41.01 -24.32 -0.64
CA HIS A 99 -40.66 -25.40 -1.57
C HIS A 99 -40.55 -26.77 -0.88
N VAL A 100 -41.58 -27.12 -0.09
CA VAL A 100 -41.58 -28.31 0.78
C VAL A 100 -41.26 -29.62 0.05
N ASN A 101 -41.80 -29.83 -1.15
CA ASN A 101 -41.68 -31.11 -1.86
C ASN A 101 -40.33 -31.31 -2.57
N LYS A 102 -39.70 -30.24 -3.06
CA LYS A 102 -38.44 -30.30 -3.80
C LYS A 102 -37.75 -28.94 -3.79
N VAL A 103 -36.51 -28.90 -3.32
CA VAL A 103 -35.66 -27.71 -3.33
C VAL A 103 -34.69 -27.80 -4.50
N ASN A 104 -34.64 -26.76 -5.32
CA ASN A 104 -33.59 -26.57 -6.32
C ASN A 104 -32.40 -25.85 -5.66
N GLU A 105 -31.25 -26.51 -5.60
CA GLU A 105 -30.05 -25.98 -4.94
C GLU A 105 -29.58 -24.65 -5.56
N LYS A 106 -29.63 -24.50 -6.89
CA LYS A 106 -29.19 -23.25 -7.55
C LYS A 106 -30.10 -22.07 -7.24
N GLU A 107 -31.41 -22.32 -7.19
CA GLU A 107 -32.39 -21.29 -6.83
C GLU A 107 -32.31 -20.93 -5.35
N LEU A 108 -32.06 -21.91 -4.46
CA LEU A 108 -31.80 -21.69 -3.04
C LEU A 108 -30.56 -20.83 -2.83
N GLU A 109 -29.44 -21.17 -3.49
CA GLU A 109 -28.19 -20.40 -3.42
C GLU A 109 -28.40 -18.95 -3.86
N THR A 110 -29.09 -18.77 -4.98
CA THR A 110 -29.42 -17.44 -5.51
C THR A 110 -30.32 -16.65 -4.56
N ALA A 111 -31.37 -17.27 -4.03
CA ALA A 111 -32.32 -16.64 -3.11
C ALA A 111 -31.66 -16.23 -1.78
N CYS A 112 -30.69 -17.02 -1.31
CA CYS A 112 -29.97 -16.77 -0.06
C CYS A 112 -28.72 -15.91 -0.26
N GLY A 113 -28.42 -15.47 -1.48
CA GLY A 113 -27.23 -14.67 -1.78
C GLY A 113 -25.92 -15.39 -1.46
N VAL A 114 -25.89 -16.70 -1.64
CA VAL A 114 -24.68 -17.52 -1.47
C VAL A 114 -23.66 -17.09 -2.54
N GLY A 115 -22.43 -16.81 -2.13
CA GLY A 115 -21.37 -16.32 -3.01
C GLY A 115 -21.35 -14.80 -3.21
N ILE A 116 -22.36 -14.06 -2.74
CA ILE A 116 -22.30 -12.59 -2.71
C ILE A 116 -21.40 -12.18 -1.55
N VAL A 117 -20.26 -11.55 -1.83
CA VAL A 117 -19.39 -10.96 -0.81
C VAL A 117 -19.60 -9.46 -0.88
N VAL A 118 -20.04 -8.84 0.21
CA VAL A 118 -20.11 -7.38 0.31
C VAL A 118 -18.82 -6.91 0.96
N THR A 119 -18.05 -6.08 0.26
CA THR A 119 -16.78 -5.58 0.76
C THR A 119 -16.97 -4.34 1.65
N SER A 120 -15.92 -3.94 2.37
CA SER A 120 -15.96 -2.69 3.16
C SER A 120 -16.12 -1.47 2.25
N GLU A 121 -15.53 -1.51 1.05
CA GLU A 121 -15.64 -0.46 0.04
C GLU A 121 -17.08 -0.32 -0.48
N ASP A 122 -17.78 -1.43 -0.72
CA ASP A 122 -19.20 -1.42 -1.13
C ASP A 122 -20.06 -0.73 -0.05
N ILE A 123 -19.78 -1.01 1.23
CA ILE A 123 -20.46 -0.38 2.36
C ILE A 123 -20.12 1.11 2.41
N GLU A 124 -18.83 1.49 2.32
CA GLU A 124 -18.38 2.88 2.35
C GLU A 124 -19.04 3.71 1.24
N GLU A 125 -19.02 3.21 0.00
CA GLU A 125 -19.60 3.89 -1.16
C GLU A 125 -21.12 4.03 -1.03
N THR A 126 -21.80 2.96 -0.59
CA THR A 126 -23.26 2.99 -0.40
C THR A 126 -23.66 3.93 0.73
N VAL A 127 -22.94 3.89 1.85
CA VAL A 127 -23.14 4.81 2.98
C VAL A 127 -22.93 6.24 2.51
N SER A 128 -21.86 6.52 1.77
CA SER A 128 -21.56 7.86 1.23
C SER A 128 -22.69 8.37 0.33
N LYS A 129 -23.18 7.55 -0.62
CA LYS A 129 -24.33 7.90 -1.47
C LYS A 129 -25.59 8.21 -0.67
N VAL A 130 -25.89 7.40 0.35
CA VAL A 130 -27.06 7.61 1.22
C VAL A 130 -26.90 8.88 2.06
N LEU A 131 -25.71 9.15 2.60
CA LEU A 131 -25.44 10.38 3.34
C LEU A 131 -25.55 11.62 2.45
N ASP A 132 -25.03 11.58 1.23
CA ASP A 132 -25.14 12.69 0.29
C ASP A 132 -26.59 13.00 -0.07
N LYS A 133 -27.44 11.97 -0.21
CA LYS A 133 -28.89 12.14 -0.42
C LYS A 133 -29.58 12.86 0.73
N HIS A 134 -29.15 12.64 1.97
CA HIS A 134 -29.73 13.24 3.19
C HIS A 134 -28.91 14.41 3.74
N LYS A 135 -27.90 14.90 3.00
CA LYS A 135 -26.87 15.81 3.50
C LYS A 135 -27.43 17.13 4.04
N THR A 136 -28.40 17.71 3.36
CA THR A 136 -29.05 18.96 3.78
C THR A 136 -29.78 18.81 5.11
N GLU A 137 -30.56 17.74 5.29
CA GLU A 137 -31.23 17.46 6.56
C GLU A 137 -30.27 17.05 7.68
N LEU A 138 -29.20 16.33 7.34
CA LEU A 138 -28.15 15.95 8.28
C LEU A 138 -27.40 17.18 8.81
N LEU A 139 -27.08 18.16 7.96
CA LEU A 139 -26.42 19.39 8.38
C LEU A 139 -27.34 20.27 9.24
N ASP A 140 -28.63 20.34 8.91
CA ASP A 140 -29.63 21.12 9.67
C ASP A 140 -29.94 20.49 11.05
N LYS A 141 -30.28 19.20 11.08
CA LYS A 141 -30.68 18.49 12.29
C LYS A 141 -29.51 17.93 13.10
N ARG A 142 -28.29 17.91 12.52
CA ARG A 142 -27.08 17.31 13.10
C ARG A 142 -27.35 15.93 13.71
N TYR A 143 -26.96 15.71 14.96
CA TYR A 143 -27.14 14.44 15.67
C TYR A 143 -28.58 14.18 16.15
N ARG A 144 -29.53 15.09 15.87
CA ARG A 144 -30.97 14.85 16.08
C ARG A 144 -31.62 14.15 14.89
N TYR A 145 -30.91 14.01 13.77
CA TYR A 145 -31.35 13.22 12.64
C TYR A 145 -31.47 11.74 13.02
N ASN A 146 -32.51 11.05 12.52
CA ASN A 146 -32.71 9.63 12.80
C ASN A 146 -31.77 8.78 11.93
N ILE A 147 -30.58 8.46 12.47
CA ILE A 147 -29.57 7.60 11.84
C ILE A 147 -30.12 6.21 11.48
N GLY A 148 -31.18 5.76 12.16
CA GLY A 148 -31.88 4.51 11.83
C GLY A 148 -32.40 4.46 10.40
N LEU A 149 -32.83 5.61 9.84
CA LEU A 149 -33.29 5.71 8.46
C LEU A 149 -32.15 5.49 7.46
N LEU A 150 -30.96 6.06 7.74
CA LEU A 150 -29.77 5.85 6.90
C LEU A 150 -29.36 4.38 6.89
N MET A 151 -29.29 3.76 8.08
CA MET A 151 -28.95 2.35 8.19
C MET A 151 -29.98 1.45 7.49
N GLN A 152 -31.27 1.79 7.55
CA GLN A 152 -32.31 1.05 6.84
C GLN A 152 -32.16 1.17 5.33
N GLU A 153 -31.90 2.36 4.80
CA GLU A 153 -31.70 2.59 3.37
C GLU A 153 -30.43 1.88 2.86
N VAL A 154 -29.33 1.92 3.60
CA VAL A 154 -28.12 1.15 3.26
C VAL A 154 -28.42 -0.35 3.27
N ARG A 155 -29.16 -0.87 4.25
CA ARG A 155 -29.56 -2.29 4.30
C ARG A 155 -30.47 -2.70 3.14
N THR A 156 -31.28 -1.79 2.60
CA THR A 156 -32.08 -2.10 1.41
C THR A 156 -31.25 -2.25 0.15
N GLN A 157 -30.13 -1.52 0.05
CA GLN A 157 -29.20 -1.61 -1.08
C GLN A 157 -28.22 -2.79 -0.91
N LEU A 158 -27.71 -2.99 0.31
CA LEU A 158 -26.78 -4.06 0.67
C LEU A 158 -27.44 -5.06 1.62
N LYS A 159 -28.37 -5.86 1.08
CA LYS A 159 -29.16 -6.82 1.87
C LYS A 159 -28.31 -7.78 2.69
N TRP A 160 -27.17 -8.22 2.16
CA TRP A 160 -26.32 -9.26 2.76
C TRP A 160 -25.15 -8.72 3.60
N ALA A 161 -25.02 -7.40 3.77
CA ALA A 161 -23.96 -6.80 4.56
C ALA A 161 -24.18 -6.97 6.07
N ASP A 162 -23.09 -7.07 6.84
CA ASP A 162 -23.19 -7.09 8.31
C ASP A 162 -23.71 -5.74 8.81
N GLY A 163 -24.84 -5.78 9.52
CA GLY A 163 -25.46 -4.62 10.14
C GLY A 163 -24.56 -3.89 11.14
N LYS A 164 -23.56 -4.56 11.75
CA LYS A 164 -22.54 -3.92 12.60
C LYS A 164 -21.57 -3.09 11.76
N ASN A 165 -21.12 -3.62 10.63
CA ASN A 165 -20.19 -2.93 9.72
C ASN A 165 -20.87 -1.70 9.11
N ILE A 166 -22.12 -1.86 8.64
CA ILE A 166 -22.93 -0.72 8.17
C ILE A 166 -23.06 0.34 9.26
N LYS A 167 -23.40 -0.07 10.49
CA LYS A 167 -23.56 0.87 11.60
C LYS A 167 -22.25 1.62 11.90
N SER A 168 -21.14 0.90 11.97
CA SER A 168 -19.81 1.48 12.18
C SER A 168 -19.52 2.52 11.11
N GLU A 169 -19.69 2.18 9.83
CA GLU A 169 -19.38 3.07 8.72
C GLU A 169 -20.30 4.31 8.67
N VAL A 170 -21.60 4.14 8.92
CA VAL A 170 -22.52 5.27 9.05
C VAL A 170 -22.11 6.19 10.20
N ASP A 171 -21.79 5.65 11.37
CA ASP A 171 -21.36 6.45 12.53
C ASP A 171 -20.08 7.25 12.20
N VAL A 172 -19.18 6.67 11.40
CA VAL A 172 -17.93 7.30 10.93
C VAL A 172 -18.19 8.45 9.97
N GLN A 173 -18.92 8.20 8.90
CA GLN A 173 -19.14 9.25 7.89
C GLN A 173 -20.05 10.36 8.42
N VAL A 174 -21.00 10.05 9.30
CA VAL A 174 -21.80 11.07 10.00
C VAL A 174 -20.93 11.91 10.93
N LEU A 175 -20.00 11.30 11.68
CA LEU A 175 -19.03 12.03 12.50
C LEU A 175 -18.13 12.93 11.63
N ASN A 176 -17.66 12.43 10.48
CA ASN A 176 -16.87 13.22 9.53
C ASN A 176 -17.65 14.41 8.96
N LEU A 177 -18.93 14.19 8.62
CA LEU A 177 -19.78 15.23 8.04
C LEU A 177 -20.20 16.30 9.06
N LEU A 178 -20.53 15.90 10.29
CA LEU A 178 -21.10 16.81 11.29
C LEU A 178 -20.07 17.36 12.29
N GLY A 179 -18.91 16.72 12.43
CA GLY A 179 -17.97 16.98 13.52
C GLY A 179 -18.52 16.50 14.88
N PRO A 180 -17.83 16.77 16.01
CA PRO A 180 -18.20 16.23 17.32
C PRO A 180 -19.57 16.70 17.80
N LYS A 181 -20.19 15.89 18.68
CA LYS A 181 -21.43 16.27 19.40
C LYS A 181 -21.18 17.48 20.30
N THR A 182 -21.95 18.53 20.04
CA THR A 182 -21.99 19.78 20.82
C THR A 182 -23.03 19.70 21.95
N GLU A 183 -23.04 20.67 22.87
CA GLU A 183 -24.04 20.69 23.97
C GLU A 183 -25.47 20.89 23.45
N THR A 184 -25.65 21.61 22.33
CA THR A 184 -26.94 21.78 21.66
C THR A 184 -27.46 20.48 21.05
N ASP A 185 -26.57 19.56 20.64
CA ASP A 185 -26.92 18.22 20.18
C ASP A 185 -27.42 17.32 21.33
N LEU A 186 -26.97 17.57 22.56
CA LEU A 186 -27.33 16.82 23.78
C LEU A 186 -28.54 17.42 24.51
N ALA A 187 -28.95 18.64 24.17
CA ALA A 187 -30.13 19.28 24.72
C ALA A 187 -31.39 18.48 24.35
N PRO A 188 -32.24 18.11 25.33
CA PRO A 188 -33.44 17.33 25.04
C PRO A 188 -34.41 18.15 24.18
N VAL A 189 -34.88 17.55 23.08
CA VAL A 189 -36.10 18.01 22.39
C VAL A 189 -37.24 18.02 23.42
N PRO A 190 -38.10 19.06 23.51
CA PRO A 190 -39.18 19.10 24.48
C PRO A 190 -40.04 17.82 24.39
N LYS A 191 -40.03 17.01 25.45
CA LYS A 191 -40.71 15.70 25.49
C LYS A 191 -42.06 15.80 26.18
N VAL A 192 -43.09 15.26 25.53
CA VAL A 192 -44.26 14.68 26.20
C VAL A 192 -43.80 13.45 26.98
N LYS A 193 -44.31 13.33 28.22
CA LYS A 193 -43.91 12.40 29.28
C LYS A 193 -44.15 10.92 28.92
N VAL A 194 -43.31 10.02 29.46
CA VAL A 194 -43.65 8.93 30.41
C VAL A 194 -42.36 8.24 30.91
N THR A 195 -42.41 7.87 32.20
CA THR A 195 -41.50 7.23 33.18
C THR A 195 -40.99 5.82 32.76
N GLU A 196 -39.92 5.16 33.28
CA GLU A 196 -39.36 5.01 34.65
C GLU A 196 -37.95 4.31 34.67
N LYS A 197 -37.39 3.96 35.85
CA LYS A 197 -35.94 3.92 36.28
C LYS A 197 -35.12 2.57 36.22
N LYS A 198 -33.77 2.71 36.02
CA LYS A 198 -32.48 2.11 36.58
C LYS A 198 -32.46 0.81 37.46
N PRO A 199 -31.30 0.09 37.76
CA PRO A 199 -29.86 0.48 37.79
C PRO A 199 -28.73 -0.56 37.38
N LYS A 200 -27.45 -0.13 37.57
CA LYS A 200 -26.05 -0.65 37.34
C LYS A 200 -25.64 -2.01 37.98
N VAL A 201 -24.45 -2.58 37.61
CA VAL A 201 -23.26 -2.93 38.46
C VAL A 201 -22.00 -3.31 37.61
N GLU A 202 -20.78 -3.07 38.16
CA GLU A 202 -19.40 -3.23 37.63
C GLU A 202 -18.69 -4.58 37.95
N LYS A 203 -17.64 -4.94 37.15
CA LYS A 203 -16.27 -5.57 37.38
C LYS A 203 -16.06 -6.76 38.36
N PRO A 204 -15.04 -7.68 38.20
CA PRO A 204 -13.59 -7.36 38.21
C PRO A 204 -12.59 -8.29 37.42
N LYS A 205 -11.29 -7.97 37.61
CA LYS A 205 -10.00 -8.36 36.98
C LYS A 205 -9.48 -9.80 37.26
N ALA A 206 -8.50 -10.26 36.46
CA ALA A 206 -7.30 -10.98 36.95
C ALA A 206 -6.09 -10.86 35.97
N LYS A 207 -4.88 -10.94 36.54
CA LYS A 207 -3.52 -10.69 35.98
C LYS A 207 -2.81 -11.98 35.53
N SER A 208 -1.78 -11.86 34.69
CA SER A 208 -0.47 -12.53 34.89
C SER A 208 0.65 -11.87 34.05
N ASN A 209 1.86 -11.87 34.62
CA ASN A 209 3.09 -11.17 34.25
C ASN A 209 4.02 -11.97 33.30
N GLU A 210 4.90 -11.22 32.61
CA GLU A 210 6.34 -11.47 32.25
C GLU A 210 6.68 -12.72 31.40
N THR A 211 7.64 -12.74 30.47
CA THR A 211 8.97 -12.09 30.34
C THR A 211 9.34 -11.81 28.88
N ALA A 212 10.32 -10.90 28.70
CA ALA A 212 11.00 -10.59 27.45
C ALA A 212 12.07 -11.64 27.07
N GLU A 213 12.38 -11.77 25.79
CA GLU A 213 13.68 -12.22 25.29
C GLU A 213 13.97 -11.66 23.88
N GLU A 214 15.24 -11.30 23.70
CA GLU A 214 15.87 -10.73 22.51
C GLU A 214 16.16 -11.82 21.45
N ASN A 215 16.18 -11.43 20.18
CA ASN A 215 17.31 -11.60 19.23
C ASN A 215 16.88 -11.82 17.78
N GLY A 216 17.73 -11.31 16.88
CA GLY A 216 18.01 -11.97 15.60
C GLY A 216 17.12 -11.61 14.43
N PHE A 217 17.72 -11.01 13.39
CA PHE A 217 17.11 -10.98 12.07
C PHE A 217 17.03 -12.41 11.52
N GLU A 218 15.84 -13.00 11.51
CA GLU A 218 15.49 -14.14 10.68
C GLU A 218 14.54 -13.71 9.57
N PHE A 219 14.78 -14.21 8.36
CA PHE A 219 13.89 -14.04 7.20
C PHE A 219 12.58 -14.79 7.46
N VAL A 220 11.44 -14.10 7.48
CA VAL A 220 10.11 -14.70 7.72
C VAL A 220 9.30 -14.82 6.42
N GLU A 221 8.71 -16.01 6.25
CA GLU A 221 7.72 -16.57 5.30
C GLU A 221 7.20 -15.77 4.08
N ASP A 222 7.00 -16.48 2.96
CA ASP A 222 6.73 -15.97 1.60
C ASP A 222 5.39 -15.21 1.39
N ASN A 223 4.50 -15.15 2.38
CA ASN A 223 3.14 -14.58 2.27
C ASN A 223 2.81 -13.49 3.30
N ILE A 224 3.74 -12.59 3.60
CA ILE A 224 3.48 -11.45 4.49
C ILE A 224 2.78 -10.31 3.73
N ASN A 225 1.57 -9.93 4.17
CA ASN A 225 0.89 -8.72 3.72
C ASN A 225 1.24 -7.52 4.63
N VAL A 226 1.26 -6.30 4.09
CA VAL A 226 1.49 -5.04 4.83
C VAL A 226 0.57 -4.96 6.05
N SER A 227 -0.71 -5.33 5.91
CA SER A 227 -1.66 -5.28 7.03
C SER A 227 -1.24 -6.15 8.22
N ASP A 228 -0.62 -7.30 7.99
CA ASP A 228 -0.24 -8.22 9.07
C ASP A 228 0.96 -7.70 9.83
N VAL A 229 1.91 -7.09 9.12
CA VAL A 229 3.06 -6.41 9.73
C VAL A 229 2.57 -5.27 10.61
N MET A 230 1.65 -4.43 10.11
CA MET A 230 1.16 -3.26 10.83
C MET A 230 0.32 -3.61 12.07
N LYS A 231 -0.43 -4.72 12.04
CA LYS A 231 -1.21 -5.18 13.21
C LYS A 231 -0.34 -5.71 14.36
N LYS A 232 0.87 -6.19 14.06
CA LYS A 232 1.80 -6.75 15.05
C LYS A 232 2.67 -5.69 15.73
N LEU A 233 2.65 -4.44 15.27
CA LEU A 233 3.49 -3.38 15.87
C LEU A 233 3.02 -3.07 17.30
N PRO A 234 3.96 -2.94 18.27
CA PRO A 234 3.65 -2.73 19.69
C PRO A 234 3.30 -1.28 20.00
N PHE A 235 2.50 -0.64 19.14
CA PHE A 235 2.09 0.75 19.34
C PHE A 235 0.88 0.85 20.29
N HIS A 236 0.80 2.00 20.97
CA HIS A 236 -0.29 2.31 21.88
C HIS A 236 -1.66 2.35 21.19
N LYS A 237 -2.72 2.08 21.95
CA LYS A 237 -4.10 2.28 21.46
C LYS A 237 -4.44 3.78 21.44
N PRO A 238 -5.30 4.25 20.52
CA PRO A 238 -5.81 5.62 20.56
C PRO A 238 -6.39 5.96 21.94
N GLY A 239 -5.93 7.05 22.54
CA GLY A 239 -6.34 7.43 23.90
C GLY A 239 -5.42 6.92 25.02
N GLU A 240 -4.42 6.11 24.70
CA GLU A 240 -3.47 5.54 25.67
C GLU A 240 -2.04 6.07 25.48
N ASN A 241 -1.88 7.28 24.92
CA ASN A 241 -0.59 7.90 24.62
C ASN A 241 0.35 7.92 25.83
N PHE A 242 -0.20 8.15 27.02
CA PHE A 242 0.52 8.19 28.30
C PHE A 242 1.20 6.87 28.71
N LYS A 243 0.95 5.77 28.01
CA LYS A 243 1.66 4.49 28.21
C LYS A 243 2.93 4.38 27.36
N SER A 244 3.16 5.32 26.45
CA SER A 244 4.30 5.28 25.53
C SER A 244 5.55 5.85 26.21
N ASP A 245 6.71 5.32 25.85
CA ASP A 245 7.98 5.71 26.44
C ASP A 245 8.30 7.18 26.20
N GLY A 246 8.74 7.87 27.27
CA GLY A 246 9.09 9.28 27.24
C GLY A 246 7.90 10.25 27.18
N TYR A 247 6.65 9.76 27.21
CA TYR A 247 5.48 10.62 27.24
C TYR A 247 5.36 11.34 28.59
N VAL A 248 5.18 12.66 28.56
CA VAL A 248 5.12 13.50 29.76
C VAL A 248 3.68 13.69 30.20
N LEU A 249 3.40 13.35 31.46
CA LEU A 249 2.09 13.57 32.08
C LEU A 249 2.03 14.98 32.68
N THR A 250 1.12 15.79 32.17
CA THR A 250 0.70 17.08 32.76
C THR A 250 -0.64 16.94 33.47
N ASP A 251 -1.01 17.91 34.32
CA ASP A 251 -2.28 17.93 35.04
C ASP A 251 -3.50 17.82 34.10
N ASN A 252 -3.39 18.33 32.87
CA ASN A 252 -4.46 18.31 31.88
C ASN A 252 -4.42 17.11 30.92
N THR A 253 -3.38 16.27 30.97
CA THR A 253 -3.19 15.19 29.99
C THR A 253 -4.40 14.26 29.92
N HIS A 254 -4.94 13.83 31.06
CA HIS A 254 -6.12 12.94 31.06
C HIS A 254 -7.40 13.62 30.56
N LYS A 255 -7.53 14.94 30.76
CA LYS A 255 -8.65 15.72 30.23
C LYS A 255 -8.55 15.82 28.70
N LEU A 256 -7.38 16.26 28.21
CA LEU A 256 -7.08 16.38 26.78
C LEU A 256 -7.23 15.04 26.06
N MET A 257 -6.85 13.93 26.70
CA MET A 257 -7.01 12.60 26.13
C MET A 257 -8.47 12.18 25.97
N LYS A 258 -9.33 12.51 26.95
CA LYS A 258 -10.77 12.26 26.85
C LYS A 258 -11.41 13.09 25.74
N GLU A 259 -11.00 14.35 25.60
CA GLU A 259 -11.45 15.24 24.53
C GLU A 259 -11.00 14.71 23.15
N HIS A 260 -9.75 14.30 23.04
CA HIS A 260 -9.20 13.67 21.84
C HIS A 260 -9.97 12.40 21.46
N VAL A 261 -10.16 11.45 22.38
CA VAL A 261 -10.92 10.21 22.09
C VAL A 261 -12.37 10.51 21.70
N LYS A 262 -12.99 11.51 22.35
CA LYS A 262 -14.34 11.97 21.97
C LYS A 262 -14.36 12.55 20.55
N TYR A 263 -13.34 13.32 20.17
CA TYR A 263 -13.21 13.92 18.84
C TYR A 263 -12.95 12.86 17.76
N THR A 264 -12.05 11.91 18.01
CA THR A 264 -11.62 10.91 17.01
C THR A 264 -12.50 9.67 16.98
N GLY A 265 -13.40 9.49 17.94
CA GLY A 265 -14.13 8.23 18.13
C GLY A 265 -13.23 7.06 18.52
N GLY A 266 -12.00 7.33 19.00
CA GLY A 266 -11.00 6.30 19.31
C GLY A 266 -10.35 5.66 18.08
N LYS A 267 -10.44 6.30 16.91
CA LYS A 267 -9.81 5.80 15.67
C LYS A 267 -8.33 6.13 15.57
N VAL A 268 -7.58 5.27 14.87
CA VAL A 268 -6.21 5.56 14.45
C VAL A 268 -6.20 6.69 13.43
N ARG A 269 -5.27 7.65 13.60
CA ARG A 269 -5.06 8.80 12.73
C ARG A 269 -3.55 8.96 12.51
N THR A 270 -3.11 8.82 11.27
CA THR A 270 -1.71 9.02 10.85
C THR A 270 -1.64 10.15 9.81
N ARG A 271 -0.42 10.53 9.42
CA ARG A 271 -0.21 11.47 8.32
C ARG A 271 1.07 11.16 7.56
N PHE A 272 1.02 11.30 6.25
CA PHE A 272 2.19 11.35 5.39
C PHE A 272 2.43 12.82 4.97
N PRO A 273 3.52 13.45 5.44
CA PRO A 273 3.71 14.87 5.21
C PRO A 273 4.89 15.21 4.26
N PRO A 274 4.75 14.98 2.94
CA PRO A 274 5.82 15.29 1.98
C PRO A 274 5.90 16.79 1.68
N GLU A 275 7.10 17.27 1.34
CA GLU A 275 7.26 18.60 0.76
C GLU A 275 6.67 18.63 -0.67
N PRO A 276 5.84 19.62 -1.03
CA PRO A 276 5.15 19.73 -2.33
C PRO A 276 6.08 20.09 -3.49
N ASN A 277 7.36 20.31 -3.24
CA ASN A 277 8.40 20.60 -4.24
C ASN A 277 9.28 19.37 -4.55
N GLY A 278 9.05 18.25 -3.84
CA GLY A 278 9.92 17.10 -3.81
C GLY A 278 9.50 15.99 -4.77
N ILE A 279 10.44 15.12 -5.11
CA ILE A 279 10.15 13.92 -5.89
C ILE A 279 10.26 12.72 -4.99
N LEU A 280 9.17 11.95 -4.94
CA LEU A 280 9.12 10.74 -4.16
C LEU A 280 10.06 9.71 -4.75
N HIS A 281 10.70 8.96 -3.86
CA HIS A 281 11.66 7.91 -4.18
C HIS A 281 11.34 6.65 -3.38
N ILE A 282 12.02 5.55 -3.64
CA ILE A 282 11.75 4.27 -2.98
C ILE A 282 11.71 4.35 -1.43
N GLY A 283 12.56 5.17 -0.81
CA GLY A 283 12.47 5.45 0.63
C GLY A 283 11.12 6.04 1.09
N HIS A 284 10.47 6.86 0.26
CA HIS A 284 9.13 7.38 0.50
C HIS A 284 8.04 6.30 0.37
N ALA A 285 8.23 5.26 -0.46
CA ALA A 285 7.28 4.14 -0.48
C ALA A 285 7.17 3.45 0.87
N LYS A 286 8.30 3.34 1.63
CA LYS A 286 8.28 2.85 3.01
C LYS A 286 7.47 3.77 3.92
N ALA A 287 7.65 5.09 3.80
CA ALA A 287 6.88 6.07 4.58
C ALA A 287 5.37 6.02 4.27
N ILE A 288 5.00 5.88 2.99
CA ILE A 288 3.61 5.73 2.54
C ILE A 288 3.02 4.44 3.09
N ASN A 289 3.67 3.29 2.88
CA ASN A 289 3.21 1.99 3.38
C ASN A 289 3.07 1.97 4.90
N ILE A 290 3.97 2.63 5.64
CA ILE A 290 3.88 2.72 7.10
C ILE A 290 2.71 3.60 7.53
N ASN A 291 2.59 4.83 7.01
CA ASN A 291 1.56 5.75 7.48
C ASN A 291 0.15 5.34 7.03
N PHE A 292 -0.02 5.10 5.73
CA PHE A 292 -1.31 4.70 5.19
C PHE A 292 -1.65 3.25 5.54
N GLY A 293 -0.68 2.34 5.46
CA GLY A 293 -0.89 0.93 5.80
C GLY A 293 -1.20 0.73 7.28
N TYR A 294 -0.59 1.49 8.19
CA TYR A 294 -0.95 1.42 9.62
C TYR A 294 -2.38 1.93 9.87
N ALA A 295 -2.78 3.03 9.23
CA ALA A 295 -4.17 3.48 9.32
C ALA A 295 -5.16 2.43 8.78
N ALA A 296 -4.90 1.91 7.57
CA ALA A 296 -5.76 0.90 6.93
C ALA A 296 -5.85 -0.40 7.74
N ALA A 297 -4.75 -0.85 8.34
CA ALA A 297 -4.70 -2.08 9.13
C ALA A 297 -5.48 -2.01 10.47
N HIS A 298 -5.81 -0.80 10.93
CA HIS A 298 -6.49 -0.53 12.21
C HIS A 298 -7.78 0.30 12.03
N ASP A 299 -8.43 0.21 10.86
CA ASP A 299 -9.70 0.90 10.53
C ASP A 299 -9.67 2.42 10.79
N GLY A 300 -8.47 2.99 10.64
CA GLY A 300 -8.15 4.39 10.86
C GLY A 300 -8.14 5.21 9.58
N ILE A 301 -7.59 6.42 9.68
CA ILE A 301 -7.47 7.36 8.56
C ILE A 301 -6.05 7.92 8.47
N CYS A 302 -5.64 8.29 7.26
CA CYS A 302 -4.34 8.92 7.02
C CYS A 302 -4.52 10.22 6.23
N PHE A 303 -3.92 11.29 6.74
CA PHE A 303 -3.83 12.58 6.05
C PHE A 303 -2.67 12.58 5.05
N LEU A 304 -2.90 13.12 3.86
CA LEU A 304 -1.81 13.59 2.99
C LEU A 304 -1.63 15.08 3.26
N ARG A 305 -0.65 15.43 4.09
CA ARG A 305 -0.44 16.82 4.52
C ARG A 305 0.77 17.42 3.81
N TYR A 306 0.58 18.27 2.82
CA TYR A 306 1.71 18.90 2.15
C TYR A 306 2.44 19.84 3.10
N ASP A 307 3.76 19.64 3.24
CA ASP A 307 4.61 20.53 4.01
C ASP A 307 5.05 21.73 3.17
N ASP A 308 4.16 22.70 3.07
CA ASP A 308 4.38 23.98 2.40
C ASP A 308 4.86 25.07 3.37
N THR A 309 5.50 24.73 4.49
CA THR A 309 6.00 25.75 5.45
C THR A 309 7.04 26.70 4.87
N ASN A 310 7.65 26.33 3.75
CA ASN A 310 8.66 27.14 3.09
C ASN A 310 8.05 27.79 1.84
N PRO A 311 7.98 29.13 1.76
CA PRO A 311 7.57 29.79 0.54
C PRO A 311 8.64 29.50 -0.52
N GLU A 312 8.29 28.71 -1.51
CA GLU A 312 9.09 28.42 -2.69
C GLU A 312 8.21 28.54 -3.93
N LYS A 313 8.84 28.69 -5.11
CA LYS A 313 8.12 28.57 -6.38
C LYS A 313 7.75 27.10 -6.56
N GLU A 314 6.53 26.75 -6.17
CA GLU A 314 6.01 25.42 -6.37
C GLU A 314 5.58 25.21 -7.83
N GLU A 315 5.82 23.99 -8.31
CA GLU A 315 5.31 23.53 -9.60
C GLU A 315 4.20 22.51 -9.33
N GLU A 316 2.99 22.79 -9.83
CA GLU A 316 1.80 21.95 -9.64
C GLU A 316 2.04 20.46 -9.99
N LYS A 317 2.96 20.19 -10.93
CA LYS A 317 3.38 18.84 -11.32
C LYS A 317 3.88 17.97 -10.17
N PHE A 318 4.50 18.56 -9.14
CA PHE A 318 5.01 17.82 -7.98
C PHE A 318 3.87 17.47 -7.02
N PHE A 319 2.93 18.40 -6.84
CA PHE A 319 1.72 18.16 -6.05
C PHE A 319 0.91 17.00 -6.61
N THR A 320 0.60 17.05 -7.91
CA THR A 320 -0.13 15.96 -8.59
C THR A 320 0.68 14.67 -8.58
N GLY A 321 1.98 14.73 -8.86
CA GLY A 321 2.86 13.56 -8.86
C GLY A 321 2.93 12.85 -7.51
N ILE A 322 2.95 13.58 -6.39
CA ILE A 322 2.91 13.00 -5.04
C ILE A 322 1.61 12.24 -4.82
N LYS A 323 0.47 12.86 -5.13
CA LYS A 323 -0.85 12.23 -4.99
C LYS A 323 -0.97 10.99 -5.87
N ASP A 324 -0.55 11.09 -7.13
CA ASP A 324 -0.58 9.98 -8.08
C ASP A 324 0.26 8.78 -7.61
N MET A 325 1.38 9.02 -6.92
CA MET A 325 2.20 7.93 -6.36
C MET A 325 1.56 7.29 -5.12
N VAL A 326 0.89 8.08 -4.27
CA VAL A 326 0.12 7.53 -3.14
C VAL A 326 -1.01 6.64 -3.67
N GLU A 327 -1.77 7.12 -4.64
CA GLU A 327 -2.87 6.38 -5.28
C GLU A 327 -2.36 5.16 -6.08
N TRP A 328 -1.24 5.30 -6.78
CA TRP A 328 -0.62 4.18 -7.50
C TRP A 328 -0.18 3.06 -6.56
N LEU A 329 0.29 3.37 -5.35
CA LEU A 329 0.61 2.36 -4.32
C LEU A 329 -0.64 1.75 -3.66
N GLY A 330 -1.85 2.12 -4.11
CA GLY A 330 -3.11 1.55 -3.63
C GLY A 330 -3.66 2.22 -2.38
N TYR A 331 -3.18 3.40 -2.01
CA TYR A 331 -3.67 4.15 -0.85
C TYR A 331 -4.47 5.38 -1.27
N LYS A 332 -5.50 5.70 -0.49
CA LYS A 332 -6.32 6.90 -0.68
C LYS A 332 -6.20 7.79 0.55
N PRO A 333 -5.81 9.07 0.41
CA PRO A 333 -5.88 10.03 1.50
C PRO A 333 -7.31 10.21 1.99
N TYR A 334 -7.49 10.20 3.31
CA TYR A 334 -8.77 10.59 3.93
C TYR A 334 -9.08 12.04 3.63
N GLN A 335 -8.07 12.89 3.78
CA GLN A 335 -8.12 14.31 3.47
C GLN A 335 -6.73 14.77 3.04
N ILE A 336 -6.72 15.71 2.08
CA ILE A 336 -5.53 16.44 1.69
C ILE A 336 -5.53 17.77 2.44
N THR A 337 -4.49 18.02 3.22
CA THR A 337 -4.31 19.25 4.00
C THR A 337 -2.97 19.88 3.67
N HIS A 338 -2.77 21.13 4.09
CA HIS A 338 -1.52 21.85 3.95
C HIS A 338 -1.10 22.41 5.30
N SER A 339 0.20 22.45 5.57
CA SER A 339 0.71 23.14 6.76
C SER A 339 0.27 24.62 6.79
N SER A 340 0.18 25.26 5.61
CA SER A 340 -0.28 26.64 5.46
C SER A 340 -1.75 26.87 5.81
N ASP A 341 -2.59 25.82 5.80
CA ASP A 341 -3.98 25.91 6.27
C ASP A 341 -4.03 26.27 7.77
N TYR A 342 -2.92 26.06 8.50
CA TYR A 342 -2.81 26.25 9.94
C TYR A 342 -1.98 27.48 10.36
N PHE A 343 -1.48 28.31 9.44
CA PHE A 343 -0.59 29.45 9.79
C PHE A 343 -1.20 30.42 10.81
N ASP A 344 -2.51 30.70 10.72
CA ASP A 344 -3.19 31.55 11.70
C ASP A 344 -3.08 30.95 13.12
N GLN A 345 -3.43 29.67 13.27
CA GLN A 345 -3.38 28.99 14.58
C GLN A 345 -1.94 28.82 15.10
N LEU A 346 -1.00 28.55 14.20
CA LEU A 346 0.42 28.45 14.53
C LEU A 346 0.99 29.79 15.01
N TYR A 347 0.53 30.91 14.45
CA TYR A 347 0.93 32.25 14.91
C TYR A 347 0.36 32.56 16.29
N GLU A 348 -0.93 32.27 16.53
CA GLU A 348 -1.57 32.45 17.84
C GLU A 348 -0.88 31.64 18.94
N TRP A 349 -0.46 30.42 18.63
CA TRP A 349 0.33 29.61 19.56
C TRP A 349 1.74 30.16 19.81
N ALA A 350 2.36 30.79 18.82
CA ALA A 350 3.64 31.47 19.02
C ALA A 350 3.49 32.66 19.97
N VAL A 351 2.44 33.46 19.81
CA VAL A 351 2.08 34.56 20.73
C VAL A 351 1.82 34.03 22.15
N LYS A 352 1.11 32.91 22.29
CA LYS A 352 0.87 32.25 23.59
C LYS A 352 2.17 31.80 24.26
N LEU A 353 3.13 31.26 23.51
CA LEU A 353 4.45 30.88 24.04
C LEU A 353 5.23 32.10 24.53
N ILE A 354 5.23 33.21 23.78
CA ILE A 354 5.85 34.47 24.20
C ILE A 354 5.22 34.96 25.51
N THR A 355 3.89 34.94 25.58
CA THR A 355 3.13 35.40 26.76
C THR A 355 3.46 34.57 28.02
N LYS A 356 3.72 33.28 27.85
CA LYS A 356 4.16 32.38 28.93
C LYS A 356 5.67 32.52 29.27
N GLY A 357 6.42 33.38 28.57
CA GLY A 357 7.86 33.50 28.72
C GLY A 357 8.64 32.29 28.17
N LEU A 358 8.03 31.51 27.28
CA LEU A 358 8.59 30.28 26.70
C LEU A 358 9.10 30.45 25.26
N ALA A 359 9.03 31.65 24.71
CA ALA A 359 9.64 32.02 23.44
C ALA A 359 10.08 33.48 23.46
N TYR A 360 11.08 33.82 22.64
CA TYR A 360 11.62 35.18 22.54
C TYR A 360 12.13 35.49 21.13
N VAL A 361 12.13 36.76 20.77
CA VAL A 361 12.71 37.26 19.51
C VAL A 361 14.22 37.43 19.69
N CYS A 362 14.98 36.90 18.74
CA CYS A 362 16.43 36.86 18.73
C CYS A 362 16.99 37.54 17.48
N HIS A 363 18.09 38.28 17.63
CA HIS A 363 18.79 38.94 16.52
C HIS A 363 20.16 38.31 16.22
N GLN A 364 20.46 37.14 16.77
CA GLN A 364 21.66 36.40 16.40
C GLN A 364 21.54 35.93 14.95
N LYS A 365 22.65 36.01 14.22
CA LYS A 365 22.79 35.50 12.86
C LYS A 365 22.97 33.98 12.86
N SER A 366 22.76 33.35 11.71
CA SER A 366 22.80 31.90 11.57
C SER A 366 24.16 31.32 11.98
N GLU A 367 25.22 32.08 11.73
CA GLU A 367 26.62 31.76 12.00
C GLU A 367 26.91 31.76 13.50
N GLU A 368 26.24 32.61 14.27
CA GLU A 368 26.44 32.75 15.72
C GLU A 368 25.70 31.67 16.53
N ILE A 369 24.70 31.02 15.90
CA ILE A 369 23.90 29.95 16.50
C ILE A 369 24.46 28.57 16.12
N LYS A 370 25.33 28.49 15.11
CA LYS A 370 25.96 27.25 14.66
C LYS A 370 27.07 26.81 15.62
N GLY A 371 27.12 25.50 15.91
CA GLY A 371 28.16 24.89 16.73
C GLY A 371 27.58 23.97 17.82
N PHE A 372 28.46 23.29 18.55
CA PHE A 372 28.08 22.34 19.60
C PHE A 372 27.70 23.04 20.92
N ASN A 373 28.25 24.25 21.16
CA ASN A 373 28.00 25.08 22.35
C ASN A 373 27.91 26.57 21.98
N PRO A 374 26.92 27.02 21.21
CA PRO A 374 26.74 28.44 20.94
C PRO A 374 26.47 29.19 22.26
N PRO A 375 27.01 30.41 22.45
CA PRO A 375 26.69 31.20 23.63
C PRO A 375 25.18 31.50 23.71
N PRO A 376 24.60 31.56 24.92
CA PRO A 376 23.19 31.85 25.08
C PRO A 376 22.86 33.20 24.45
N SER A 377 21.66 33.29 23.87
CA SER A 377 21.28 34.50 23.17
C SER A 377 21.25 35.70 24.12
N PRO A 378 21.87 36.85 23.76
CA PRO A 378 21.75 38.08 24.54
C PRO A 378 20.31 38.54 24.76
N TRP A 379 19.40 38.12 23.88
CA TRP A 379 17.99 38.49 23.89
C TRP A 379 17.07 37.49 24.61
N ARG A 380 17.62 36.42 25.18
CA ARG A 380 16.87 35.31 25.81
C ARG A 380 15.99 35.73 26.99
N GLU A 381 16.44 36.73 27.74
CA GLU A 381 15.78 37.23 28.95
C GLU A 381 15.03 38.54 28.73
N ARG A 382 14.81 38.94 27.46
CA ARG A 382 14.08 40.18 27.17
C ARG A 382 12.61 40.09 27.64
N PRO A 383 12.00 41.22 28.07
CA PRO A 383 10.63 41.22 28.57
C PRO A 383 9.60 40.73 27.55
N VAL A 384 8.51 40.14 28.05
CA VAL A 384 7.40 39.61 27.23
C VAL A 384 6.81 40.69 26.30
N GLU A 385 6.59 41.91 26.81
CA GLU A 385 6.03 43.01 26.02
C GLU A 385 6.91 43.40 24.83
N GLU A 386 8.23 43.37 25.00
CA GLU A 386 9.19 43.67 23.94
C GLU A 386 9.19 42.56 22.88
N ASN A 387 9.14 41.29 23.31
CA ASN A 387 9.01 40.16 22.41
C ASN A 387 7.75 40.24 21.55
N LEU A 388 6.60 40.59 22.14
CA LEU A 388 5.33 40.71 21.42
C LEU A 388 5.39 41.82 20.36
N LYS A 389 5.91 43.01 20.73
CA LYS A 389 6.08 44.12 19.79
C LYS A 389 6.99 43.75 18.62
N LEU A 390 8.09 43.07 18.90
CA LEU A 390 9.04 42.67 17.85
C LEU A 390 8.51 41.55 16.97
N PHE A 391 7.83 40.56 17.54
CA PHE A 391 7.25 39.49 16.73
C PHE A 391 6.14 40.01 15.81
N GLU A 392 5.35 40.98 16.28
CA GLU A 392 4.39 41.70 15.45
C GLU A 392 5.09 42.55 14.38
N ALA A 393 6.21 43.20 14.70
CA ALA A 393 7.02 43.90 13.71
C ALA A 393 7.61 42.96 12.65
N MET A 394 8.01 41.73 13.03
CA MET A 394 8.44 40.69 12.09
C MET A 394 7.28 40.32 11.15
N LYS A 395 6.08 40.08 11.68
CA LYS A 395 4.87 39.75 10.90
C LYS A 395 4.47 40.85 9.91
N ASN A 396 4.65 42.11 10.31
CA ASN A 396 4.33 43.29 9.49
C ASN A 396 5.46 43.69 8.52
N GLY A 397 6.50 42.85 8.38
CA GLY A 397 7.58 43.08 7.42
C GLY A 397 8.50 44.26 7.74
N LEU A 398 8.55 44.69 9.00
CA LEU A 398 9.36 45.83 9.44
C LEU A 398 10.83 45.46 9.72
N ILE A 399 11.20 44.18 9.58
CA ILE A 399 12.53 43.63 9.86
C ILE A 399 12.96 42.78 8.66
N ASN A 400 14.22 42.90 8.21
CA ASN A 400 14.67 42.18 7.02
C ASN A 400 14.85 40.68 7.27
N GLU A 401 14.95 39.92 6.18
CA GLU A 401 15.27 38.49 6.24
C GLU A 401 16.59 38.24 6.99
N GLY A 402 16.57 37.31 7.96
CA GLY A 402 17.74 36.95 8.75
C GLY A 402 18.17 37.99 9.80
N ASP A 403 17.47 39.11 9.95
CA ASP A 403 17.72 40.10 11.02
C ASP A 403 17.01 39.75 12.34
N ALA A 404 15.98 38.91 12.30
CA ALA A 404 15.33 38.39 13.49
C ALA A 404 14.75 36.99 13.29
N THR A 405 14.67 36.24 14.40
CA THR A 405 14.00 34.93 14.49
C THR A 405 13.21 34.86 15.78
N LEU A 406 12.11 34.09 15.79
CA LEU A 406 11.48 33.67 17.05
C LEU A 406 12.11 32.35 17.48
N ARG A 407 12.57 32.26 18.73
CA ARG A 407 13.18 31.05 19.30
C ARG A 407 12.36 30.55 20.48
N MET A 408 12.23 29.24 20.60
CA MET A 408 11.68 28.58 21.78
C MET A 408 12.70 28.70 22.93
N LYS A 409 12.26 28.91 24.16
CA LYS A 409 13.13 29.06 25.34
C LYS A 409 13.30 27.73 26.05
N ILE A 410 14.16 26.86 25.52
CA ILE A 410 14.42 25.51 26.02
C ILE A 410 15.82 25.03 25.63
N THR A 411 16.44 24.24 26.50
CA THR A 411 17.60 23.41 26.15
C THR A 411 17.12 21.98 25.87
N LEU A 412 17.37 21.48 24.66
CA LEU A 412 17.04 20.11 24.27
C LEU A 412 17.98 19.10 24.92
N GLU A 413 17.59 17.82 24.97
CA GLU A 413 18.39 16.74 25.57
C GLU A 413 19.80 16.61 24.97
N GLU A 414 19.93 16.88 23.67
CA GLU A 414 21.18 16.88 22.91
C GLU A 414 22.06 18.12 23.18
N GLY A 415 21.63 19.03 24.07
CA GLY A 415 22.32 20.28 24.40
C GLY A 415 22.01 21.45 23.46
N LYS A 416 21.31 21.21 22.35
CA LYS A 416 20.89 22.27 21.42
C LYS A 416 20.00 23.28 22.14
N GLN A 417 20.43 24.54 22.18
CA GLN A 417 19.72 25.60 22.86
C GLN A 417 18.78 26.36 21.92
N ASP A 418 17.59 26.61 22.46
CA ASP A 418 16.57 27.52 21.95
C ASP A 418 16.32 27.36 20.44
N PRO A 419 15.70 26.24 19.99
CA PRO A 419 15.42 26.01 18.59
C PRO A 419 14.52 27.11 17.98
N VAL A 420 14.77 27.45 16.71
CA VAL A 420 14.03 28.48 15.98
C VAL A 420 12.60 27.99 15.69
N ALA A 421 11.60 28.79 16.04
CA ALA A 421 10.19 28.58 15.74
C ALA A 421 9.75 29.33 14.47
N TYR A 422 10.18 30.58 14.26
CA TYR A 422 9.83 31.39 13.08
C TYR A 422 11.03 32.08 12.46
N ARG A 423 10.99 32.20 11.13
CA ARG A 423 11.95 32.94 10.29
C ARG A 423 11.23 33.92 9.37
N ILE A 424 11.89 35.02 8.99
CA ILE A 424 11.37 36.01 8.04
C ILE A 424 11.74 35.56 6.63
N LYS A 425 10.75 35.58 5.71
CA LYS A 425 10.92 35.42 4.27
C LYS A 425 9.91 36.30 3.54
N PHE A 426 10.34 37.10 2.58
CA PHE A 426 9.49 37.97 1.78
C PHE A 426 9.04 37.34 0.46
N LEU A 427 9.55 36.15 0.12
CA LEU A 427 9.07 35.43 -1.04
C LEU A 427 7.57 35.10 -0.83
N PRO A 428 6.68 35.43 -1.79
CA PRO A 428 5.27 35.10 -1.67
C PRO A 428 5.04 33.60 -1.56
N HIS A 429 4.09 33.20 -0.72
CA HIS A 429 3.66 31.82 -0.59
C HIS A 429 2.70 31.44 -1.72
N HIS A 430 2.87 30.26 -2.30
CA HIS A 430 2.02 29.78 -3.41
C HIS A 430 0.51 29.77 -3.07
N ARG A 431 0.12 29.43 -1.82
CA ARG A 431 -1.28 29.46 -1.34
C ARG A 431 -1.74 30.74 -0.64
N THR A 432 -0.91 31.31 0.24
CA THR A 432 -1.30 32.44 1.11
C THR A 432 -0.77 33.78 0.59
N ALA A 433 -0.13 33.78 -0.59
CA ALA A 433 0.41 34.94 -1.27
C ALA A 433 1.30 35.79 -0.35
N ASP A 434 0.93 37.05 -0.15
CA ASP A 434 1.63 38.06 0.65
C ASP A 434 1.02 38.25 2.05
N LYS A 435 0.05 37.41 2.46
CA LYS A 435 -0.55 37.48 3.81
C LYS A 435 0.49 37.32 4.92
N TRP A 436 1.56 36.57 4.66
CA TRP A 436 2.61 36.26 5.63
C TRP A 436 4.00 36.56 5.07
N CYS A 437 4.83 37.21 5.88
CA CYS A 437 6.29 37.32 5.63
C CYS A 437 7.11 36.66 6.75
N ILE A 438 6.45 35.97 7.69
CA ILE A 438 7.07 35.12 8.70
C ILE A 438 6.53 33.71 8.55
N TYR A 439 7.42 32.73 8.64
CA TYR A 439 7.07 31.33 8.40
C TYR A 439 7.59 30.45 9.53
N PRO A 440 6.75 29.54 10.03
CA PRO A 440 7.17 28.61 11.07
C PRO A 440 8.22 27.61 10.52
N THR A 441 9.03 27.05 11.41
CA THR A 441 9.99 26.00 11.07
C THR A 441 9.32 24.62 11.05
N TYR A 442 9.99 23.65 10.43
CA TYR A 442 9.53 22.26 10.38
C TYR A 442 9.21 21.70 11.78
N ASP A 443 10.13 21.87 12.74
CA ASP A 443 10.00 21.33 14.10
C ASP A 443 8.81 21.94 14.85
N TYR A 444 8.55 23.23 14.64
CA TYR A 444 7.40 23.92 15.22
C TYR A 444 6.09 23.48 14.57
N THR A 445 6.08 23.42 13.24
CA THR A 445 4.87 23.19 12.44
C THR A 445 4.35 21.77 12.60
N HIS A 446 5.15 20.75 12.34
CA HIS A 446 4.64 19.37 12.25
C HIS A 446 4.10 18.86 13.58
N CYS A 447 4.77 19.22 14.68
CA CYS A 447 4.29 18.91 16.03
C CYS A 447 2.90 19.49 16.28
N LEU A 448 2.73 20.77 15.98
CA LEU A 448 1.49 21.50 16.24
C LEU A 448 0.37 21.12 15.26
N CYS A 449 0.69 20.89 14.00
CA CYS A 449 -0.28 20.38 13.02
C CYS A 449 -0.74 18.97 13.38
N ASP A 450 0.15 18.10 13.89
CA ASP A 450 -0.25 16.79 14.40
C ASP A 450 -1.23 16.89 15.58
N SER A 451 -1.05 17.90 16.45
CA SER A 451 -2.00 18.20 17.51
C SER A 451 -3.36 18.66 16.97
N ILE A 452 -3.36 19.62 16.01
CA ILE A 452 -4.57 20.15 15.35
C ILE A 452 -5.37 19.03 14.67
N GLU A 453 -4.69 18.17 13.92
CA GLU A 453 -5.32 17.07 13.18
C GLU A 453 -5.65 15.86 14.07
N HIS A 454 -5.36 15.95 15.37
CA HIS A 454 -5.54 14.88 16.35
C HIS A 454 -4.88 13.57 15.91
N ILE A 455 -3.65 13.65 15.40
CA ILE A 455 -2.86 12.49 15.00
C ILE A 455 -2.59 11.61 16.22
N THR A 456 -2.88 10.32 16.11
CA THR A 456 -2.61 9.36 17.20
C THR A 456 -1.18 8.83 17.08
N HIS A 457 -0.74 8.52 15.87
CA HIS A 457 0.56 7.93 15.58
C HIS A 457 1.31 8.83 14.58
N SER A 458 2.21 9.65 15.12
CA SER A 458 3.12 10.49 14.33
C SER A 458 4.34 9.66 13.94
N LEU A 459 4.27 8.99 12.79
CA LEU A 459 5.33 8.08 12.33
C LEU A 459 6.34 8.85 11.47
N CYS A 460 7.61 8.84 11.87
CA CYS A 460 8.69 9.53 11.15
C CYS A 460 9.96 8.69 11.09
N THR A 461 10.95 9.17 10.35
CA THR A 461 12.25 8.48 10.27
C THR A 461 13.14 8.80 11.48
N LYS A 462 14.10 7.93 11.79
CA LYS A 462 14.98 8.02 12.97
C LYS A 462 15.83 9.29 13.05
N GLU A 463 16.06 9.97 11.93
CA GLU A 463 16.77 11.26 11.89
C GLU A 463 16.07 12.35 12.72
N PHE A 464 14.80 12.15 13.09
CA PHE A 464 14.03 13.05 13.94
C PHE A 464 13.93 12.61 15.41
N GLN A 465 14.56 11.49 15.79
CA GLN A 465 14.47 10.93 17.15
C GLN A 465 14.94 11.94 18.22
N SER A 466 16.03 12.64 17.93
CA SER A 466 16.60 13.61 18.87
C SER A 466 15.69 14.83 19.10
N ARG A 467 14.72 15.05 18.19
CA ARG A 467 13.72 16.12 18.25
C ARG A 467 12.46 15.73 19.02
N ARG A 468 12.32 14.46 19.45
CA ARG A 468 11.13 14.00 20.19
C ARG A 468 10.91 14.75 21.51
N SER A 469 11.99 15.07 22.21
CA SER A 469 11.91 15.90 23.43
C SER A 469 11.33 17.29 23.13
N SER A 470 11.76 17.91 22.03
CA SER A 470 11.21 19.20 21.56
C SER A 470 9.73 19.09 21.16
N TYR A 471 9.35 17.96 20.57
CA TYR A 471 7.98 17.67 20.15
C TYR A 471 7.04 17.63 21.36
N TYR A 472 7.35 16.82 22.37
CA TYR A 472 6.54 16.73 23.59
C TYR A 472 6.55 18.03 24.39
N TRP A 473 7.71 18.70 24.51
CA TRP A 473 7.80 19.98 25.19
C TRP A 473 6.85 21.01 24.58
N LEU A 474 6.79 21.10 23.26
CA LEU A 474 6.01 22.13 22.57
C LEU A 474 4.49 21.97 22.83
N CYS A 475 3.97 20.74 22.72
CA CYS A 475 2.57 20.46 23.05
C CYS A 475 2.26 20.75 24.53
N ASN A 476 3.15 20.34 25.43
CA ASN A 476 2.95 20.52 26.87
C ASN A 476 3.04 21.99 27.29
N ALA A 477 3.96 22.76 26.70
CA ALA A 477 4.13 24.19 26.92
C ALA A 477 2.86 24.97 26.54
N LEU A 478 2.16 24.53 25.48
CA LEU A 478 0.91 25.13 25.02
C LEU A 478 -0.33 24.60 25.74
N ASP A 479 -0.19 23.48 26.46
CA ASP A 479 -1.25 22.75 27.14
C ASP A 479 -2.34 22.27 26.16
N ILE A 480 -1.89 21.60 25.10
CA ILE A 480 -2.72 21.06 24.02
C ILE A 480 -2.55 19.55 23.91
N TYR A 481 -3.39 18.88 23.10
CA TYR A 481 -3.26 17.44 22.84
C TYR A 481 -1.85 17.12 22.31
N CYS A 482 -1.20 16.12 22.90
CA CYS A 482 0.16 15.73 22.53
C CYS A 482 0.13 14.35 21.83
N PRO A 483 0.34 14.29 20.50
CA PRO A 483 0.48 13.03 19.75
C PRO A 483 1.68 12.22 20.23
N VAL A 484 1.71 10.91 19.94
CA VAL A 484 2.91 10.08 20.16
C VAL A 484 3.74 10.03 18.88
N GLN A 485 5.01 10.37 18.99
CA GLN A 485 5.98 10.23 17.91
C GLN A 485 6.66 8.86 17.98
N TRP A 486 6.68 8.16 16.85
CA TRP A 486 7.40 6.89 16.67
C TRP A 486 8.35 6.99 15.50
N GLU A 487 9.57 6.51 15.71
CA GLU A 487 10.61 6.53 14.71
C GLU A 487 10.84 5.16 14.07
N TYR A 488 11.04 5.14 12.75
CA TYR A 488 11.48 3.96 12.00
C TYR A 488 12.75 4.25 11.20
N GLY A 489 13.50 3.20 10.90
CA GLY A 489 14.72 3.26 10.12
C GLY A 489 14.44 3.61 8.66
N ARG A 490 15.19 4.59 8.15
CA ARG A 490 15.16 4.97 6.74
C ARG A 490 15.59 3.80 5.85
N LEU A 491 14.97 3.70 4.68
CA LEU A 491 15.35 2.79 3.61
C LEU A 491 16.26 3.53 2.63
N ASN A 492 17.49 3.04 2.49
CA ASN A 492 18.47 3.52 1.51
C ASN A 492 18.80 2.38 0.54
N VAL A 493 18.99 2.70 -0.75
CA VAL A 493 19.30 1.72 -1.79
C VAL A 493 20.69 2.03 -2.36
N ASN A 494 21.50 1.00 -2.58
CA ASN A 494 22.81 1.13 -3.20
C ASN A 494 22.70 1.44 -4.70
N TYR A 495 23.80 1.92 -5.31
CA TYR A 495 23.91 2.21 -6.75
C TYR A 495 22.93 3.28 -7.24
N THR A 496 22.53 4.22 -6.38
CA THR A 496 21.62 5.30 -6.75
C THR A 496 21.91 6.57 -5.94
N VAL A 497 21.42 7.69 -6.45
CA VAL A 497 21.28 8.95 -5.73
C VAL A 497 19.81 9.34 -5.71
N VAL A 498 19.31 9.87 -4.59
CA VAL A 498 17.89 10.20 -4.43
C VAL A 498 17.63 11.68 -4.10
N SER A 499 18.69 12.49 -3.95
CA SER A 499 18.51 13.91 -3.64
C SER A 499 18.10 14.72 -4.89
N LYS A 500 17.12 15.62 -4.70
CA LYS A 500 16.60 16.49 -5.77
C LYS A 500 17.74 17.21 -6.52
N ARG A 501 18.66 17.84 -5.79
CA ARG A 501 19.80 18.55 -6.40
C ARG A 501 20.69 17.64 -7.25
N LYS A 502 20.91 16.39 -6.86
CA LYS A 502 21.79 15.46 -7.61
C LYS A 502 21.11 14.92 -8.86
N ILE A 503 19.82 14.58 -8.78
CA ILE A 503 19.08 14.12 -9.96
C ILE A 503 18.90 15.27 -10.97
N ALA A 504 18.64 16.50 -10.51
CA ALA A 504 18.62 17.68 -11.39
C ALA A 504 19.91 17.82 -12.19
N LYS A 505 21.08 17.65 -11.53
CA LYS A 505 22.38 17.62 -12.22
C LYS A 505 22.50 16.50 -13.25
N LEU A 506 21.99 15.29 -12.97
CA LEU A 506 22.01 14.20 -13.95
C LEU A 506 21.18 14.53 -15.20
N ILE A 507 20.10 15.29 -15.05
CA ILE A 507 19.25 15.75 -16.15
C ILE A 507 19.94 16.89 -16.92
N GLU A 508 20.50 17.88 -16.21
CA GLU A 508 21.24 19.00 -16.80
C GLU A 508 22.43 18.53 -17.65
N GLU A 509 23.15 17.50 -17.19
CA GLU A 509 24.26 16.87 -17.90
C GLU A 509 23.81 15.84 -18.97
N ASN A 510 22.50 15.69 -19.21
CA ASN A 510 21.89 14.74 -20.15
C ASN A 510 22.29 13.26 -19.92
N ILE A 511 22.66 12.90 -18.69
CA ILE A 511 22.96 11.51 -18.31
C ILE A 511 21.66 10.70 -18.22
N VAL A 512 20.61 11.32 -17.70
CA VAL A 512 19.24 10.77 -17.65
C VAL A 512 18.26 11.69 -18.35
N SER A 513 17.21 11.11 -18.90
CA SER A 513 16.23 11.83 -19.74
C SER A 513 15.36 12.81 -18.94
N ASP A 514 14.85 12.38 -17.79
CA ASP A 514 14.03 13.17 -16.88
C ASP A 514 13.98 12.49 -15.49
N TRP A 515 13.23 13.05 -14.55
CA TRP A 515 13.02 12.52 -13.19
C TRP A 515 12.36 11.14 -13.14
N ASP A 516 11.72 10.72 -14.24
CA ASP A 516 11.10 9.41 -14.39
C ASP A 516 11.92 8.44 -15.25
N ASP A 517 13.17 8.77 -15.59
CA ASP A 517 14.07 7.86 -16.30
C ASP A 517 14.19 6.52 -15.55
N PRO A 518 13.93 5.35 -16.19
CA PRO A 518 13.92 4.05 -15.53
C PRO A 518 15.20 3.64 -14.79
N ARG A 519 16.32 4.34 -15.00
CA ARG A 519 17.58 4.11 -14.27
C ARG A 519 17.59 4.74 -12.87
N LEU A 520 16.65 5.63 -12.57
CA LEU A 520 16.49 6.28 -11.28
C LEU A 520 15.61 5.46 -10.32
N PHE A 521 15.74 5.73 -9.02
CA PHE A 521 14.92 5.13 -7.96
C PHE A 521 13.86 6.09 -7.40
N THR A 522 13.43 7.07 -8.22
CA THR A 522 12.20 7.83 -7.95
C THR A 522 11.00 6.90 -8.12
N LEU A 523 9.88 7.13 -7.41
CA LEU A 523 8.70 6.27 -7.55
C LEU A 523 8.13 6.33 -8.97
N THR A 524 8.14 7.52 -9.58
CA THR A 524 7.71 7.71 -10.97
C THR A 524 8.61 6.95 -11.94
N ALA A 525 9.93 6.94 -11.72
CA ALA A 525 10.86 6.14 -12.52
C ALA A 525 10.62 4.64 -12.36
N LEU A 526 10.41 4.14 -11.14
CA LEU A 526 10.12 2.72 -10.91
C LEU A 526 8.78 2.30 -11.56
N LYS A 527 7.77 3.17 -11.52
CA LYS A 527 6.51 2.98 -12.25
C LYS A 527 6.74 2.92 -13.75
N ARG A 528 7.52 3.86 -14.32
CA ARG A 528 7.87 3.89 -15.76
C ARG A 528 8.76 2.72 -16.19
N ARG A 529 9.64 2.26 -15.31
CA ARG A 529 10.45 1.05 -15.48
C ARG A 529 9.59 -0.21 -15.57
N GLY A 530 8.37 -0.17 -15.03
CA GLY A 530 7.41 -1.28 -15.10
C GLY A 530 7.20 -2.04 -13.80
N PHE A 531 7.68 -1.52 -12.67
CA PHE A 531 7.49 -2.19 -11.38
C PHE A 531 5.99 -2.17 -11.03
N PRO A 532 5.39 -3.28 -10.57
CA PRO A 532 4.03 -3.27 -10.05
C PRO A 532 4.02 -2.66 -8.64
N ALA A 533 2.96 -1.91 -8.34
CA ALA A 533 2.77 -1.33 -7.00
C ALA A 533 2.77 -2.40 -5.91
N GLU A 534 2.18 -3.57 -6.19
CA GLU A 534 2.16 -4.72 -5.29
C GLU A 534 3.57 -5.19 -4.91
N ALA A 535 4.52 -5.18 -5.85
CA ALA A 535 5.90 -5.56 -5.55
C ALA A 535 6.59 -4.53 -4.66
N ILE A 536 6.34 -3.23 -4.85
CA ILE A 536 6.86 -2.18 -3.96
C ILE A 536 6.31 -2.35 -2.55
N ASN A 537 4.99 -2.56 -2.42
CA ASN A 537 4.33 -2.75 -1.12
C ASN A 537 4.81 -4.04 -0.43
N LYS A 538 4.91 -5.15 -1.16
CA LYS A 538 5.44 -6.43 -0.65
C LYS A 538 6.90 -6.29 -0.21
N PHE A 539 7.71 -5.54 -0.97
CA PHE A 539 9.08 -5.22 -0.57
C PHE A 539 9.13 -4.41 0.73
N CYS A 540 8.30 -3.37 0.87
CA CYS A 540 8.21 -2.61 2.12
C CYS A 540 7.73 -3.48 3.30
N ALA A 541 6.78 -4.39 3.08
CA ALA A 541 6.33 -5.34 4.10
C ALA A 541 7.45 -6.27 4.56
N ARG A 542 8.22 -6.85 3.62
CA ARG A 542 9.37 -7.73 3.91
C ARG A 542 10.47 -7.03 4.72
N MET A 543 10.69 -5.74 4.47
CA MET A 543 11.67 -4.95 5.22
C MET A 543 11.22 -4.64 6.67
N GLY A 544 9.92 -4.71 6.95
CA GLY A 544 9.35 -4.44 8.26
C GLY A 544 9.52 -2.99 8.75
N VAL A 545 9.03 -2.76 9.97
CA VAL A 545 9.15 -1.49 10.69
C VAL A 545 10.12 -1.68 11.87
N THR A 546 11.40 -1.45 11.61
CA THR A 546 12.46 -1.53 12.63
C THR A 546 13.13 -0.17 12.81
N GLY A 547 13.77 0.05 13.95
CA GLY A 547 14.55 1.27 14.22
C GLY A 547 15.97 1.27 13.62
N ALA A 548 16.37 0.24 12.88
CA ALA A 548 17.67 0.15 12.24
C ALA A 548 17.62 0.75 10.82
N GLN A 549 18.61 1.56 10.46
CA GLN A 549 18.75 2.00 9.07
C GLN A 549 19.08 0.78 8.20
N ALA A 550 18.34 0.62 7.11
CA ALA A 550 18.52 -0.50 6.20
C ALA A 550 19.10 0.00 4.88
N VAL A 551 20.25 -0.52 4.50
CA VAL A 551 20.86 -0.34 3.19
C VAL A 551 20.61 -1.61 2.38
N VAL A 552 19.93 -1.48 1.24
CA VAL A 552 19.49 -2.62 0.43
C VAL A 552 20.15 -2.63 -0.95
N SER A 553 20.47 -3.82 -1.46
CA SER A 553 20.83 -3.98 -2.88
C SER A 553 19.57 -3.88 -3.75
N PRO A 554 19.63 -3.20 -4.92
CA PRO A 554 18.57 -3.23 -5.91
C PRO A 554 18.05 -4.63 -6.25
N ASP A 555 18.93 -5.63 -6.23
CA ASP A 555 18.61 -7.02 -6.58
C ASP A 555 17.53 -7.63 -5.68
N MET A 556 17.43 -7.17 -4.43
CA MET A 556 16.38 -7.63 -3.49
C MET A 556 15.01 -7.10 -3.90
N LEU A 557 14.92 -5.83 -4.31
CA LEU A 557 13.69 -5.25 -4.83
C LEU A 557 13.28 -5.94 -6.15
N GLU A 558 14.25 -6.11 -7.05
CA GLU A 558 14.07 -6.81 -8.33
C GLU A 558 13.63 -8.26 -8.16
N ALA A 559 14.04 -8.94 -7.09
CA ALA A 559 13.56 -10.28 -6.75
C ALA A 559 12.06 -10.31 -6.44
N VAL A 560 11.57 -9.34 -5.65
CA VAL A 560 10.13 -9.20 -5.36
C VAL A 560 9.35 -8.85 -6.64
N VAL A 561 9.91 -7.99 -7.49
CA VAL A 561 9.30 -7.64 -8.78
C VAL A 561 9.17 -8.85 -9.68
N ARG A 562 10.22 -9.69 -9.79
CA ARG A 562 10.17 -10.94 -10.57
C ARG A 562 9.09 -11.89 -10.06
N GLU A 563 8.95 -12.01 -8.74
CA GLU A 563 7.96 -12.87 -8.11
C GLU A 563 6.52 -12.47 -8.51
N VAL A 564 6.19 -11.19 -8.36
CA VAL A 564 4.86 -10.66 -8.74
C VAL A 564 4.62 -10.77 -10.25
N LEU A 565 5.60 -10.40 -11.08
CA LEU A 565 5.44 -10.42 -12.53
C LEU A 565 5.37 -11.84 -13.11
N ASN A 566 5.98 -12.83 -12.46
CA ASN A 566 5.88 -14.22 -12.90
C ASN A 566 4.45 -14.77 -12.81
N GLU A 567 3.61 -14.20 -11.93
CA GLU A 567 2.21 -14.60 -11.76
C GLU A 567 1.22 -13.74 -12.57
N THR A 568 1.63 -12.51 -12.93
CA THR A 568 0.74 -11.47 -13.48
C THR A 568 1.05 -11.06 -14.91
N ALA A 569 2.29 -11.21 -15.38
CA ALA A 569 2.69 -10.81 -16.73
C ALA A 569 2.54 -11.96 -17.73
N PRO A 570 1.71 -11.83 -18.78
CA PRO A 570 1.60 -12.83 -19.85
C PRO A 570 2.92 -12.98 -20.61
N ARG A 571 3.18 -14.19 -21.09
CA ARG A 571 4.36 -14.52 -21.89
C ARG A 571 4.15 -14.20 -23.35
N VAL A 572 5.18 -13.63 -23.98
CA VAL A 572 5.20 -13.25 -25.39
C VAL A 572 6.58 -13.58 -25.96
N MET A 573 6.66 -13.95 -27.24
CA MET A 573 7.95 -14.15 -27.89
C MET A 573 8.46 -12.87 -28.53
N VAL A 574 9.71 -12.56 -28.25
CA VAL A 574 10.43 -11.40 -28.80
C VAL A 574 11.82 -11.83 -29.23
N VAL A 575 12.35 -11.17 -30.24
CA VAL A 575 13.74 -11.27 -30.66
C VAL A 575 14.35 -9.88 -30.63
N ILE A 576 15.31 -9.65 -29.74
CA ILE A 576 15.93 -8.32 -29.57
C ILE A 576 16.97 -8.06 -30.65
N GLU A 577 17.80 -9.06 -30.96
CA GLU A 577 18.82 -8.97 -32.01
C GLU A 577 18.49 -9.95 -33.15
N PRO A 578 17.62 -9.57 -34.09
CA PRO A 578 17.08 -10.52 -35.07
C PRO A 578 18.14 -11.07 -36.03
N LEU A 579 18.14 -12.40 -36.16
CA LEU A 579 18.80 -13.16 -37.20
C LEU A 579 17.73 -13.91 -38.02
N PRO A 580 17.56 -13.59 -39.32
CA PRO A 580 16.62 -14.31 -40.17
C PRO A 580 17.09 -15.74 -40.49
N LEU A 581 16.18 -16.69 -40.35
CA LEU A 581 16.32 -18.07 -40.81
C LEU A 581 15.32 -18.34 -41.94
N ASN A 582 15.79 -18.94 -43.03
CA ASN A 582 14.94 -19.36 -44.15
C ASN A 582 14.77 -20.88 -44.14
N ILE A 583 13.53 -21.35 -44.05
CA ILE A 583 13.23 -22.78 -44.05
C ILE A 583 13.13 -23.27 -45.49
N VAL A 584 14.15 -24.00 -45.96
CA VAL A 584 14.27 -24.38 -47.38
C VAL A 584 13.25 -25.44 -47.81
N ASN A 585 12.79 -26.27 -46.87
CA ASN A 585 11.79 -27.31 -47.10
C ASN A 585 10.38 -26.90 -46.62
N PHE A 586 10.09 -25.60 -46.50
CA PHE A 586 8.83 -25.11 -45.94
C PHE A 586 7.59 -25.68 -46.62
N ASP A 587 7.55 -25.72 -47.96
CA ASP A 587 6.39 -26.20 -48.73
C ASP A 587 6.15 -27.72 -48.57
N GLN A 588 7.13 -28.44 -48.01
CA GLN A 588 7.06 -29.88 -47.72
C GLN A 588 6.59 -30.14 -46.28
N LEU A 589 6.53 -29.11 -45.43
CA LEU A 589 6.05 -29.22 -44.06
C LEU A 589 4.52 -29.25 -44.05
N ASN A 590 3.94 -30.37 -43.64
CA ASN A 590 2.50 -30.46 -43.36
C ASN A 590 2.19 -29.94 -41.95
N THR A 591 2.50 -28.67 -41.69
CA THR A 591 2.35 -28.02 -40.37
C THR A 591 1.34 -26.88 -40.39
N GLU A 592 0.80 -26.53 -39.24
CA GLU A 592 -0.11 -25.39 -39.09
C GLU A 592 0.63 -24.06 -39.28
N ASN A 593 -0.04 -23.07 -39.88
CA ASN A 593 0.52 -21.72 -40.08
C ASN A 593 0.35 -20.81 -38.85
N LYS A 594 -0.27 -21.34 -37.79
CA LYS A 594 -0.53 -20.67 -36.53
C LYS A 594 -0.33 -21.66 -35.40
N PHE A 595 0.21 -21.20 -34.28
CA PHE A 595 0.33 -21.99 -33.07
C PHE A 595 -0.29 -21.25 -31.90
N SER A 596 -0.93 -21.98 -31.00
CA SER A 596 -1.46 -21.43 -29.75
C SER A 596 -0.39 -21.45 -28.66
N VAL A 597 -0.15 -20.30 -28.04
CA VAL A 597 0.82 -20.12 -26.95
C VAL A 597 0.06 -19.76 -25.68
N PRO A 598 0.23 -20.51 -24.58
CA PRO A 598 -0.37 -20.15 -23.31
C PRO A 598 0.29 -18.91 -22.72
N ASP A 599 -0.51 -17.94 -22.29
CA ASP A 599 -0.02 -16.69 -21.69
C ASP A 599 0.71 -16.97 -20.36
N PHE A 600 0.21 -17.94 -19.60
CA PHE A 600 0.75 -18.35 -18.31
C PHE A 600 1.03 -19.86 -18.32
N PRO A 601 2.29 -20.30 -18.48
CA PRO A 601 2.58 -21.72 -18.62
C PRO A 601 2.28 -22.59 -17.40
N ASN A 602 2.19 -21.99 -16.21
CA ASN A 602 1.79 -22.70 -14.99
C ASN A 602 0.25 -22.78 -14.83
N ASP A 603 -0.52 -22.05 -15.64
CA ASP A 603 -1.98 -22.01 -15.59
C ASP A 603 -2.57 -21.70 -16.97
N ALA A 604 -2.77 -22.76 -17.77
CA ALA A 604 -3.29 -22.64 -19.13
C ALA A 604 -4.73 -22.09 -19.20
N ASN A 605 -5.45 -22.03 -18.08
CA ASN A 605 -6.83 -21.49 -18.05
C ASN A 605 -6.87 -19.95 -18.04
N LYS A 606 -5.73 -19.29 -17.78
CA LYS A 606 -5.65 -17.81 -17.70
C LYS A 606 -5.59 -17.10 -19.05
N GLY A 607 -5.44 -17.83 -20.15
CA GLY A 607 -5.42 -17.25 -21.49
C GLY A 607 -4.37 -17.88 -22.41
N SER A 608 -4.56 -17.64 -23.70
CA SER A 608 -3.62 -18.00 -24.74
C SER A 608 -3.76 -17.03 -25.92
N HIS A 609 -2.68 -16.85 -26.65
CA HIS A 609 -2.65 -16.08 -27.90
C HIS A 609 -2.13 -16.92 -29.06
N GLU A 610 -2.42 -16.49 -30.28
CA GLU A 610 -1.91 -17.13 -31.50
C GLU A 610 -0.64 -16.43 -32.00
N ILE A 611 0.33 -17.23 -32.41
CA ILE A 611 1.53 -16.79 -33.13
C ILE A 611 1.50 -17.32 -34.56
N HIS A 612 2.14 -16.61 -35.49
CA HIS A 612 2.27 -17.05 -36.88
C HIS A 612 3.52 -17.88 -37.11
N PHE A 613 3.45 -18.80 -38.07
CA PHE A 613 4.59 -19.51 -38.65
C PHE A 613 4.67 -19.23 -40.15
N ASP A 614 5.89 -19.04 -40.67
CA ASP A 614 6.14 -18.71 -42.08
C ASP A 614 7.52 -19.21 -42.52
N ARG A 615 7.78 -19.15 -43.83
CA ARG A 615 9.05 -19.59 -44.45
C ARG A 615 10.28 -18.90 -43.86
N THR A 616 10.14 -17.61 -43.53
CA THR A 616 11.17 -16.84 -42.87
C THR A 616 10.75 -16.59 -41.43
N ILE A 617 11.58 -17.04 -40.51
CA ILE A 617 11.44 -16.77 -39.07
C ILE A 617 12.67 -16.00 -38.58
N TYR A 618 12.57 -15.39 -37.41
CA TYR A 618 13.66 -14.71 -36.75
C TYR A 618 13.94 -15.35 -35.41
N ILE A 619 15.21 -15.48 -35.08
CA ILE A 619 15.71 -15.94 -33.77
C ILE A 619 16.70 -14.92 -33.22
N GLU A 620 17.05 -15.03 -31.94
CA GLU A 620 18.14 -14.24 -31.38
C GLU A 620 19.45 -14.57 -32.08
N ARG A 621 20.23 -13.53 -32.39
CA ARG A 621 21.57 -13.67 -32.95
C ARG A 621 22.48 -14.53 -32.08
N SER A 622 22.31 -14.46 -30.75
CA SER A 622 23.07 -15.27 -29.78
C SER A 622 22.70 -16.76 -29.76
N ASP A 623 21.55 -17.13 -30.33
CA ASP A 623 21.09 -18.52 -30.45
C ASP A 623 21.62 -19.23 -31.72
N PHE A 624 22.49 -18.57 -32.50
CA PHE A 624 23.28 -19.18 -33.56
C PHE A 624 24.80 -18.98 -33.36
N LYS A 625 25.59 -20.03 -33.60
CA LYS A 625 27.06 -19.96 -33.72
C LYS A 625 27.55 -20.65 -34.98
N THR A 626 28.60 -20.08 -35.61
CA THR A 626 29.25 -20.67 -36.79
C THR A 626 30.08 -21.91 -36.46
N THR A 627 30.54 -22.03 -35.22
CA THR A 627 31.33 -23.17 -34.72
C THR A 627 30.69 -23.75 -33.47
N LEU A 628 30.63 -25.08 -33.39
CA LEU A 628 30.11 -25.77 -32.22
C LEU A 628 31.11 -25.68 -31.06
N GLU A 629 30.69 -25.10 -29.95
CA GLU A 629 31.48 -24.99 -28.72
C GLU A 629 30.98 -25.93 -27.63
N LYS A 630 31.89 -26.35 -26.74
CA LYS A 630 31.55 -27.20 -25.59
C LYS A 630 30.58 -26.46 -24.66
N GLY A 631 29.42 -27.05 -24.39
CA GLY A 631 28.38 -26.48 -23.53
C GLY A 631 27.30 -25.68 -24.25
N TYR A 632 27.51 -25.31 -25.52
CA TYR A 632 26.51 -24.63 -26.33
C TYR A 632 25.41 -25.61 -26.78
N ARG A 633 24.14 -25.29 -26.51
CA ARG A 633 23.00 -26.19 -26.75
C ARG A 633 22.04 -25.71 -27.84
N ARG A 634 22.30 -24.56 -28.47
CA ARG A 634 21.42 -23.95 -29.50
C ARG A 634 21.96 -24.23 -30.90
N LEU A 635 21.52 -23.48 -31.91
CA LEU A 635 21.74 -23.79 -33.31
C LEU A 635 23.21 -23.58 -33.71
N ALA A 636 23.81 -24.62 -34.26
CA ALA A 636 25.13 -24.56 -34.88
C ALA A 636 25.23 -25.60 -36.01
N PRO A 637 26.17 -25.47 -36.96
CA PRO A 637 26.42 -26.54 -37.93
C PRO A 637 26.66 -27.88 -37.22
N GLY A 638 25.89 -28.91 -37.60
CA GLY A 638 25.93 -30.24 -36.98
C GLY A 638 25.18 -30.37 -35.64
N GLN A 639 24.47 -29.33 -35.18
CA GLN A 639 23.61 -29.38 -33.99
C GLN A 639 22.29 -28.65 -34.21
N GLY A 640 21.19 -29.41 -34.26
CA GLY A 640 19.85 -28.86 -34.39
C GLY A 640 19.30 -28.21 -33.11
N VAL A 641 18.28 -27.38 -33.26
CA VAL A 641 17.57 -26.71 -32.16
C VAL A 641 16.06 -26.82 -32.33
N GLY A 642 15.34 -26.96 -31.22
CA GLY A 642 13.87 -27.00 -31.25
C GLY A 642 13.26 -25.61 -31.29
N LEU A 643 12.14 -25.46 -32.00
CA LEU A 643 11.29 -24.27 -31.92
C LEU A 643 10.23 -24.45 -30.84
N ARG A 644 10.16 -23.53 -29.89
CA ARG A 644 9.11 -23.53 -28.86
C ARG A 644 7.72 -23.50 -29.51
N TYR A 645 6.80 -24.29 -28.95
CA TYR A 645 5.38 -24.42 -29.37
C TYR A 645 5.12 -24.99 -30.77
N ALA A 646 6.08 -24.97 -31.69
CA ALA A 646 5.90 -25.44 -33.06
C ALA A 646 6.07 -26.96 -33.25
N GLY A 647 6.73 -27.65 -32.29
CA GLY A 647 7.01 -29.09 -32.43
C GLY A 647 7.98 -29.44 -33.55
N LEU A 648 8.84 -28.48 -33.95
CA LEU A 648 9.82 -28.62 -35.04
C LEU A 648 11.26 -28.53 -34.52
N VAL A 649 12.18 -29.23 -35.18
CA VAL A 649 13.64 -29.11 -35.04
C VAL A 649 14.21 -28.46 -36.29
N LEU A 650 15.10 -27.50 -36.12
CA LEU A 650 15.84 -26.85 -37.19
C LEU A 650 17.28 -27.34 -37.23
N GLU A 651 17.75 -27.67 -38.44
CA GLU A 651 19.15 -28.01 -38.72
C GLU A 651 19.73 -27.04 -39.76
N VAL A 652 20.99 -26.66 -39.58
CA VAL A 652 21.68 -25.74 -40.50
C VAL A 652 21.95 -26.44 -41.83
N ASP A 653 21.48 -25.85 -42.92
CA ASP A 653 21.81 -26.27 -44.29
C ASP A 653 22.92 -25.40 -44.86
N LYS A 654 22.78 -24.07 -44.78
CA LYS A 654 23.74 -23.12 -45.32
C LYS A 654 23.80 -21.83 -44.51
N VAL A 655 25.00 -21.28 -44.33
CA VAL A 655 25.22 -19.98 -43.66
C VAL A 655 25.52 -18.92 -44.72
N ASN A 656 24.77 -17.83 -44.71
CA ASN A 656 24.94 -16.73 -45.66
C ASN A 656 25.65 -15.54 -45.00
N THR A 657 26.82 -15.18 -45.51
CA THR A 657 27.65 -14.08 -44.99
C THR A 657 27.73 -12.91 -45.97
N ASN A 658 27.98 -11.71 -45.45
CA ASN A 658 28.26 -10.53 -46.27
C ASN A 658 29.76 -10.47 -46.65
N SER A 659 30.15 -9.40 -47.37
CA SER A 659 31.54 -9.15 -47.79
C SER A 659 32.54 -8.99 -46.64
N THR A 660 32.08 -8.69 -45.41
CA THR A 660 32.91 -8.58 -44.21
C THR A 660 32.99 -9.88 -43.42
N GLY A 661 32.34 -10.96 -43.89
CA GLY A 661 32.27 -12.25 -43.21
C GLY A 661 31.22 -12.33 -42.08
N ALA A 662 30.41 -11.30 -41.87
CA ALA A 662 29.34 -11.30 -40.88
C ALA A 662 28.11 -12.06 -41.37
N VAL A 663 27.49 -12.84 -40.47
CA VAL A 663 26.32 -13.67 -40.78
C VAL A 663 25.07 -12.80 -40.97
N THR A 664 24.47 -12.91 -42.15
CA THR A 664 23.28 -12.13 -42.55
C THR A 664 21.99 -12.93 -42.44
N SER A 665 22.02 -14.21 -42.82
CA SER A 665 20.90 -15.16 -42.70
C SER A 665 21.44 -16.58 -42.65
N VAL A 666 20.61 -17.52 -42.23
CA VAL A 666 20.94 -18.95 -42.23
C VAL A 666 19.79 -19.72 -42.87
N ASP A 667 20.11 -20.54 -43.86
CA ASP A 667 19.15 -21.45 -44.47
C ASP A 667 19.13 -22.75 -43.65
N VAL A 668 17.94 -23.19 -43.28
CA VAL A 668 17.72 -24.32 -42.38
C VAL A 668 16.72 -25.31 -42.96
N LYS A 669 16.84 -26.57 -42.55
CA LYS A 669 15.81 -27.60 -42.78
C LYS A 669 15.04 -27.81 -41.48
N ALA A 670 13.72 -27.90 -41.58
CA ALA A 670 12.85 -28.18 -40.46
C ALA A 670 12.29 -29.60 -40.54
N THR A 671 12.23 -30.30 -39.40
CA THR A 671 11.58 -31.62 -39.28
C THR A 671 10.72 -31.69 -38.01
N PRO A 672 9.63 -32.47 -37.99
CA PRO A 672 8.90 -32.73 -36.75
C PRO A 672 9.79 -33.36 -35.68
N VAL A 673 9.60 -32.98 -34.43
CA VAL A 673 10.31 -33.58 -33.29
C VAL A 673 9.87 -35.04 -33.13
N ASP A 674 10.83 -35.96 -33.11
CA ASP A 674 10.67 -37.38 -32.82
C ASP A 674 11.65 -37.84 -31.71
N ALA A 675 11.69 -39.14 -31.43
CA ALA A 675 12.56 -39.69 -30.39
C ALA A 675 14.05 -39.65 -30.75
N ASP A 676 14.38 -39.70 -32.05
CA ASP A 676 15.74 -39.84 -32.57
C ASP A 676 16.39 -38.48 -32.85
N ASN A 677 15.59 -37.46 -33.17
CA ASN A 677 16.03 -36.10 -33.53
C ASN A 677 15.83 -35.06 -32.40
N LYS A 678 15.52 -35.51 -31.18
CA LYS A 678 15.19 -34.63 -30.06
C LYS A 678 16.30 -33.60 -29.78
N PRO A 679 16.02 -32.28 -29.85
CA PRO A 679 17.05 -31.26 -29.74
C PRO A 679 17.49 -31.06 -28.28
N LYS A 680 18.72 -30.55 -28.11
CA LYS A 680 19.30 -30.26 -26.77
C LYS A 680 18.65 -29.06 -26.07
N ALA A 681 18.03 -28.17 -26.82
CA ALA A 681 17.34 -26.99 -26.32
C ALA A 681 16.20 -26.57 -27.27
N PHE A 682 15.23 -25.85 -26.71
CA PHE A 682 14.20 -25.16 -27.46
C PHE A 682 14.39 -23.65 -27.32
N ILE A 683 14.37 -22.93 -28.44
CA ILE A 683 14.52 -21.47 -28.50
C ILE A 683 13.19 -20.81 -28.86
N HIS A 684 13.05 -19.55 -28.47
CA HIS A 684 11.97 -18.70 -28.93
C HIS A 684 12.27 -18.17 -30.34
N TRP A 685 11.23 -17.79 -31.04
CA TRP A 685 11.29 -17.37 -32.44
C TRP A 685 10.08 -16.49 -32.75
N VAL A 686 10.15 -15.70 -33.81
CA VAL A 686 9.01 -14.91 -34.29
C VAL A 686 8.92 -15.00 -35.81
N ALA A 687 7.70 -15.03 -36.34
CA ALA A 687 7.43 -14.88 -37.78
C ALA A 687 6.36 -13.81 -37.99
N ARG A 688 6.40 -13.15 -39.14
CA ARG A 688 5.56 -11.95 -39.44
C ARG A 688 5.55 -10.93 -38.28
N PRO A 689 6.73 -10.55 -37.75
CA PRO A 689 6.78 -9.82 -36.50
C PRO A 689 6.36 -8.35 -36.63
N ILE A 690 6.04 -7.75 -35.49
CA ILE A 690 5.93 -6.31 -35.30
C ILE A 690 7.30 -5.77 -34.87
N SER A 691 7.73 -4.66 -35.45
CA SER A 691 8.97 -3.99 -35.05
C SER A 691 8.76 -3.13 -33.81
N ILE A 692 9.66 -3.28 -32.83
CA ILE A 692 9.60 -2.57 -31.55
C ILE A 692 10.95 -1.96 -31.17
N GLU A 693 10.93 -0.85 -30.43
CA GLU A 693 12.11 -0.31 -29.76
C GLU A 693 12.23 -0.93 -28.36
N VAL A 694 13.35 -1.58 -28.08
CA VAL A 694 13.63 -2.25 -26.80
C VAL A 694 14.72 -1.49 -26.06
N ARG A 695 14.37 -0.87 -24.93
CA ARG A 695 15.29 -0.16 -24.05
C ARG A 695 15.76 -1.08 -22.92
N MET A 696 17.03 -1.47 -23.00
CA MET A 696 17.68 -2.36 -22.04
C MET A 696 18.48 -1.52 -21.04
N TYR A 697 18.12 -1.62 -19.76
CA TYR A 697 18.74 -0.83 -18.70
C TYR A 697 19.75 -1.67 -17.90
N LYS A 698 20.88 -1.06 -17.54
CA LYS A 698 21.83 -1.55 -16.54
C LYS A 698 21.92 -0.54 -15.40
N ARG A 699 22.65 -0.89 -14.32
CA ARG A 699 22.90 0.02 -13.20
C ARG A 699 23.51 1.33 -13.69
N LEU A 700 23.01 2.46 -13.17
CA LEU A 700 23.47 3.80 -13.54
C LEU A 700 24.86 4.12 -12.99
N PHE A 701 25.14 3.67 -11.77
CA PHE A 701 26.41 3.88 -11.08
C PHE A 701 27.20 2.58 -11.02
N GLN A 702 28.53 2.66 -11.13
CA GLN A 702 29.41 1.50 -11.08
C GLN A 702 29.63 1.03 -9.63
N HIS A 703 29.74 1.96 -8.69
CA HIS A 703 30.01 1.68 -7.28
C HIS A 703 28.73 1.61 -6.43
N LYS A 704 28.83 0.91 -5.29
CA LYS A 704 27.71 0.73 -4.35
C LYS A 704 27.29 2.06 -3.73
N ASN A 705 28.27 2.87 -3.36
CA ASN A 705 28.06 4.16 -2.71
C ASN A 705 28.63 5.28 -3.60
N PRO A 706 27.88 5.73 -4.63
CA PRO A 706 28.38 6.77 -5.54
C PRO A 706 28.60 8.13 -4.85
N GLU A 707 28.06 8.31 -3.64
CA GLU A 707 28.21 9.52 -2.84
C GLU A 707 29.41 9.48 -1.87
N ASP A 708 30.05 8.31 -1.68
CA ASP A 708 31.19 8.18 -0.79
C ASP A 708 32.46 8.68 -1.49
N ALA A 709 33.10 9.71 -0.93
CA ALA A 709 34.34 10.28 -1.47
C ALA A 709 35.52 9.30 -1.40
N ASN A 710 35.45 8.25 -0.58
CA ASN A 710 36.47 7.19 -0.54
C ASN A 710 36.34 6.23 -1.72
N GLU A 711 35.11 5.93 -2.17
CA GLU A 711 34.86 5.09 -3.36
C GLU A 711 34.96 5.93 -4.64
N VAL A 712 34.45 7.16 -4.63
CA VAL A 712 34.35 8.05 -5.79
C VAL A 712 34.97 9.42 -5.47
N PRO A 713 36.31 9.55 -5.52
CA PRO A 713 37.01 10.77 -5.10
C PRO A 713 36.71 12.00 -5.97
N ASN A 714 36.36 11.79 -7.25
CA ASN A 714 36.02 12.85 -8.19
C ASN A 714 34.52 13.23 -8.16
N GLY A 715 33.77 12.67 -7.20
CA GLY A 715 32.34 12.89 -7.01
C GLY A 715 31.45 12.03 -7.91
N PHE A 716 30.18 11.88 -7.51
CA PHE A 716 29.24 10.90 -8.09
C PHE A 716 29.08 10.95 -9.62
N LEU A 717 29.30 12.09 -10.28
CA LEU A 717 29.20 12.20 -11.74
C LEU A 717 30.31 11.45 -12.49
N SER A 718 31.46 11.18 -11.86
CA SER A 718 32.51 10.36 -12.48
C SER A 718 32.22 8.86 -12.41
N ASP A 719 31.20 8.45 -11.65
CA ASP A 719 30.86 7.04 -11.40
C ASP A 719 29.75 6.50 -12.33
N ILE A 720 29.40 7.26 -13.38
CA ILE A 720 28.35 6.86 -14.31
C ILE A 720 28.81 5.67 -15.15
N ASN A 721 27.91 4.71 -15.34
CA ASN A 721 28.07 3.61 -16.26
C ASN A 721 27.62 4.05 -17.68
N PRO A 722 28.55 4.13 -18.66
CA PRO A 722 28.20 4.54 -20.02
C PRO A 722 27.27 3.54 -20.71
N ASP A 723 27.33 2.26 -20.33
CA ASP A 723 26.51 1.19 -20.90
C ASP A 723 25.16 1.02 -20.16
N SER A 724 24.75 2.04 -19.38
CA SER A 724 23.53 1.99 -18.56
C SER A 724 22.23 1.92 -19.35
N LEU A 725 22.24 2.30 -20.63
CA LEU A 725 21.10 2.19 -21.55
C LEU A 725 21.58 1.67 -22.91
N ASN A 726 20.99 0.57 -23.38
CA ASN A 726 21.16 0.07 -24.73
C ASN A 726 19.80 0.04 -25.42
N VAL A 727 19.69 0.71 -26.57
CA VAL A 727 18.44 0.78 -27.36
C VAL A 727 18.59 -0.11 -28.58
N ASN A 728 17.68 -1.08 -28.73
CA ASN A 728 17.67 -2.04 -29.82
C ASN A 728 16.37 -1.94 -30.62
N ILE A 729 16.41 -2.33 -31.90
CA ILE A 729 15.19 -2.53 -32.70
C ILE A 729 14.95 -4.04 -32.81
N GLY A 730 13.97 -4.51 -32.04
CA GLY A 730 13.59 -5.91 -31.97
C GLY A 730 12.32 -6.24 -32.75
N TYR A 731 11.98 -7.52 -32.76
CA TYR A 731 10.83 -8.12 -33.41
C TYR A 731 10.01 -8.92 -32.40
N VAL A 732 8.74 -8.57 -32.23
CA VAL A 732 7.80 -9.27 -31.34
C VAL A 732 6.72 -9.94 -32.16
N ASP A 733 6.11 -11.01 -31.63
CA ASP A 733 5.00 -11.66 -32.32
C ASP A 733 3.77 -10.74 -32.50
N SER A 734 2.84 -11.17 -33.36
CA SER A 734 1.68 -10.39 -33.78
C SER A 734 0.66 -10.11 -32.68
N SER A 735 0.70 -10.85 -31.56
CA SER A 735 -0.22 -10.61 -30.43
C SER A 735 -0.01 -9.22 -29.80
N PHE A 736 1.17 -8.63 -30.03
CA PHE A 736 1.58 -7.33 -29.48
C PHE A 736 0.96 -6.10 -30.15
N SER A 737 0.00 -6.28 -31.07
CA SER A 737 -0.57 -5.18 -31.88
C SER A 737 -1.46 -4.19 -31.11
N SER A 738 -2.05 -4.61 -29.97
CA SER A 738 -3.07 -3.84 -29.23
C SER A 738 -2.62 -3.40 -27.84
N VAL A 739 -1.31 -3.28 -27.61
CA VAL A 739 -0.75 -2.95 -26.30
C VAL A 739 -0.93 -1.49 -25.91
N LYS A 740 -1.07 -1.25 -24.60
CA LYS A 740 -1.21 0.08 -23.99
C LYS A 740 0.01 0.39 -23.11
N PRO A 741 0.33 1.68 -22.89
CA PRO A 741 1.33 2.07 -21.92
C PRO A 741 1.11 1.39 -20.57
N TYR A 742 2.20 0.94 -19.94
CA TYR A 742 2.23 0.19 -18.69
C TYR A 742 1.68 -1.24 -18.73
N ASP A 743 1.29 -1.77 -19.89
CA ASP A 743 1.11 -3.22 -20.05
C ASP A 743 2.45 -3.92 -19.83
N ARG A 744 2.42 -5.05 -19.11
CA ARG A 744 3.61 -5.78 -18.68
C ARG A 744 3.63 -7.17 -19.28
N PHE A 745 4.79 -7.61 -19.74
CA PHE A 745 4.97 -8.89 -20.40
C PHE A 745 6.22 -9.58 -19.88
N GLN A 746 6.18 -10.91 -19.85
CA GLN A 746 7.39 -11.70 -19.80
C GLN A 746 7.80 -12.04 -21.23
N PHE A 747 8.91 -11.46 -21.68
CA PHE A 747 9.54 -11.90 -22.91
C PHE A 747 10.30 -13.20 -22.67
N GLU A 748 9.86 -14.25 -23.35
CA GLU A 748 10.36 -15.61 -23.14
C GLU A 748 11.89 -15.67 -23.23
N ARG A 749 12.53 -16.30 -22.24
CA ARG A 749 13.99 -16.44 -22.12
C ARG A 749 14.79 -15.13 -22.00
N VAL A 750 14.15 -13.97 -22.01
CA VAL A 750 14.82 -12.67 -21.94
C VAL A 750 14.63 -12.01 -20.56
N GLY A 751 13.39 -11.69 -20.19
CA GLY A 751 13.13 -10.84 -19.03
C GLY A 751 11.68 -10.38 -18.94
N PHE A 752 11.42 -9.53 -17.96
CA PHE A 752 10.14 -8.84 -17.84
C PHE A 752 10.26 -7.42 -18.40
N PHE A 753 9.25 -7.02 -19.15
CA PHE A 753 9.22 -5.75 -19.88
C PHE A 753 7.89 -5.04 -19.64
N THR A 754 7.91 -3.73 -19.81
CA THR A 754 6.70 -2.89 -19.80
C THR A 754 6.66 -2.03 -21.06
N VAL A 755 5.47 -1.74 -21.54
CA VAL A 755 5.27 -0.72 -22.60
C VAL A 755 5.51 0.66 -22.00
N ASP A 756 6.40 1.44 -22.60
CA ASP A 756 6.74 2.78 -22.14
C ASP A 756 5.63 3.80 -22.48
N LYS A 757 5.54 4.87 -21.69
CA LYS A 757 4.60 5.97 -21.95
C LYS A 757 4.84 6.69 -23.29
N ASP A 758 6.07 6.64 -23.82
CA ASP A 758 6.43 7.24 -25.11
C ASP A 758 5.93 6.41 -26.30
N SER A 759 5.37 5.22 -26.07
CA SER A 759 4.81 4.35 -27.10
C SER A 759 3.64 5.03 -27.81
N LYS A 760 3.89 5.61 -28.99
CA LYS A 760 2.87 6.22 -29.85
C LYS A 760 2.23 5.13 -30.73
N THR A 761 0.91 5.11 -30.74
CA THR A 761 -0.03 4.25 -31.49
C THR A 761 0.56 3.34 -32.59
N SER A 762 0.41 2.03 -32.41
CA SER A 762 0.44 0.89 -33.37
C SER A 762 1.66 0.65 -34.27
N SER A 763 2.46 1.66 -34.68
CA SER A 763 3.47 1.43 -35.74
C SER A 763 4.83 0.94 -35.22
N LYS A 764 5.26 1.41 -34.04
CA LYS A 764 6.52 1.01 -33.38
C LYS A 764 6.42 1.16 -31.86
N PRO A 765 5.86 0.16 -31.16
CA PRO A 765 5.82 0.17 -29.70
C PRO A 765 7.21 0.32 -29.08
N VAL A 766 7.29 1.07 -27.98
CA VAL A 766 8.50 1.23 -27.16
C VAL A 766 8.32 0.41 -25.89
N VAL A 767 9.30 -0.43 -25.56
CA VAL A 767 9.29 -1.27 -24.36
C VAL A 767 10.56 -1.10 -23.55
N ASN A 768 10.40 -1.11 -22.23
CA ASN A 768 11.47 -0.98 -21.24
C ASN A 768 11.72 -2.32 -20.58
N LEU A 769 12.99 -2.69 -20.40
CA LEU A 769 13.36 -3.79 -19.51
C LEU A 769 13.02 -3.40 -18.06
N THR A 770 12.08 -4.14 -17.48
CA THR A 770 11.72 -4.02 -16.06
C THR A 770 12.82 -4.67 -15.22
N VAL A 771 13.02 -5.98 -15.42
CA VAL A 771 14.01 -6.80 -14.71
C VAL A 771 14.36 -8.03 -15.54
N SER A 772 15.62 -8.45 -15.53
CA SER A 772 16.06 -9.67 -16.21
C SER A 772 15.50 -10.92 -15.52
N LEU A 773 15.51 -12.06 -16.21
CA LEU A 773 15.29 -13.35 -15.54
C LEU A 773 16.46 -13.65 -14.58
N LYS A 774 16.22 -14.49 -13.58
CA LYS A 774 17.29 -14.93 -12.66
C LYS A 774 18.34 -15.68 -13.48
N GLU A 775 19.59 -15.22 -13.44
CA GLU A 775 20.70 -15.97 -14.02
C GLU A 775 20.93 -17.25 -13.18
N ASP A 776 20.80 -18.42 -13.81
CA ASP A 776 21.29 -19.67 -13.24
C ASP A 776 22.83 -19.58 -13.25
N SER A 777 23.44 -19.32 -12.09
CA SER A 777 24.90 -19.24 -11.89
C SER A 777 25.69 -20.51 -12.27
N GLY A 778 25.02 -21.54 -12.79
CA GLY A 778 25.61 -22.78 -13.30
C GLY A 778 25.40 -23.05 -14.80
N LYS A 779 24.92 -22.07 -15.59
CA LYS A 779 24.65 -22.25 -17.04
C LYS A 779 25.24 -21.17 -17.95
N SER A 780 26.22 -20.39 -17.48
CA SER A 780 27.04 -19.52 -18.32
C SER A 780 28.09 -20.33 -19.08
#